data_AF-A0A8S4GE39-F1
#
_entry.id   AF-A0A8S4GE39-F1
#
_cell.length_a   1.000
_cell.length_b   1.000
_cell.length_c   1.000
_cell.angle_alpha   90.00
_cell.angle_beta   90.00
_cell.angle_gamma   90.00
#
_symmetry.space_group_name_H-M   'P 1'
#
loop_
_entity.id
_entity.type
_entity.pdbx_description
1 polymer ?
#
loop_
_entity_poly.entity_id
_entity_poly.type
_entity_poly.pdbx_seq_one_letter_code
_entity_poly.pdbx_strand_id
1 'polypeptide(L)'
;MKDGRALANSECAKVFAEYFHSVYNPFPAELNVEEASGSAAASAGGAARAHIAALSRADVRRALAKLPAKRSAGPDGIPPYLLRDCRFLLESPLHYIFNLCLKCSMFPERWKLSRVVPVPKGKGGTEASDYRPVAVLCAPAKVLESAIQHSLYAQVSSQLSDAQHGFRPGRGTAGNLLHLLSCVIPSVDAGRQVDLAYFDFRKAFDTVDNDILLKKLARVGCTPHTLKFFADYLKDRRQYVDCGGCISEPYFTRSGVSQGSNLGPLQFIIMINDLPEVVSSAVCLLFADDLKLALEVASDSDHHRLQADIEAVVKWSRENQLYFNVSKCAVISLSRARAPRHHQYIVDGTPMQRVTEVKDLGLNITADLHFRKHIELVCKKAYRNLGFFLRQAREFTNIVAIRALYEALVRSHLESNAIVWAPHEAKYSFMLELDGHARRRRRPRLLAVPAARTNLLQEAPLTRALRVLNDTADIVDIFTVSLNEFTKVAGDALKEGKTHADNTFTVDTKNAGYGGLSLSIEGPSKAEIQCADSKDGVLAISYKPTEPGYYIVNLKFADHHVEGSPFTVKCADSKDGVLAISYKPTEPGYYIVNLKFADHHVEGSPFTVKVSGEGSNRQREKIQRQREQAPLTEVGTNCKLTFKMPGITSFDLAATVTSPGGVSEDAEIQEVEDGLYSVHFVPKELGVHTVSVKYREIHIPGSPFQFTVGPLRDSGAHLVKAGGTGLERGEAGRFNEFNVWTREAGAGQLAISLEGPSKAEIDFKDRKDGSCDVSYKVDEPGEYRIGLKFNDQHIPDSPFKVYISPAIGDAHLLEVAQFPDSAQVEKPAQFYIRLNGAKGDLNATVAQFPDSGQVEKPAQFYIRLNGAKGDLNATVSVLKKRIEGQVRAPSGTTDDCFIQNIDGDQYSIRFMPRENGVHNINVKFNGVHIPASPLRIKVGKDDADPAAVHAHGPGLGAVKTGVKTDLIIDTCNAGAGILAVTMDGPSRVAMDCTEVEEGYKVRYTPLAPGFYYMSVKYNGAHIVGSPFKIEATGGNLAEVGAQETSSVTVETVQKVSKAGAKQGPVLPHFKSDATKVTSKGMGLKKAYLNKHNQFSVHCGDAGTNILFVGIYGPKGPCDEVQVKHKGRHNYECSYVVRDRGDYIVIVKWGEDHIPGSPYKVDV
;
A
#
# COMPACT_ATOMS: atom_id res chain seq x y z
N MET A 1 2.91 -49.75 9.38
CA MET A 1 2.93 -50.80 10.42
C MET A 1 3.42 -52.07 9.76
N LYS A 2 3.91 -53.06 10.51
CA LYS A 2 4.15 -54.41 9.97
C LYS A 2 3.37 -55.39 10.83
N ASP A 3 2.59 -56.25 10.20
CA ASP A 3 1.76 -57.28 10.86
C ASP A 3 0.86 -56.71 11.98
N GLY A 4 0.31 -55.50 11.77
CA GLY A 4 -0.54 -54.80 12.74
C GLY A 4 0.19 -54.11 13.90
N ARG A 5 1.53 -54.21 13.98
CA ARG A 5 2.35 -53.58 15.04
C ARG A 5 2.99 -52.27 14.56
N ALA A 6 3.10 -51.30 15.48
CA ALA A 6 3.92 -50.11 15.30
C ALA A 6 5.42 -50.50 15.31
N LEU A 7 6.14 -50.12 14.26
CA LEU A 7 7.57 -50.36 14.09
C LEU A 7 8.39 -49.40 14.96
N ALA A 8 9.57 -49.82 15.39
CA ALA A 8 10.55 -48.93 16.02
C ALA A 8 11.13 -47.94 14.99
N ASN A 9 11.59 -46.77 15.43
CA ASN A 9 12.15 -45.74 14.53
C ASN A 9 13.28 -46.26 13.61
N SER A 10 14.12 -47.17 14.10
CA SER A 10 15.17 -47.83 13.32
C SER A 10 14.65 -48.79 12.26
N GLU A 11 13.54 -49.47 12.52
CA GLU A 11 12.85 -50.34 11.55
C GLU A 11 12.08 -49.50 10.53
N CYS A 12 11.42 -48.43 10.96
CA CYS A 12 10.78 -47.45 10.08
C CYS A 12 11.78 -46.86 9.07
N ALA A 13 12.97 -46.43 9.52
CA ALA A 13 14.01 -45.90 8.63
C ALA A 13 14.40 -46.90 7.53
N LYS A 14 14.53 -48.19 7.87
CA LYS A 14 14.82 -49.27 6.89
C LYS A 14 13.67 -49.48 5.92
N VAL A 15 12.44 -49.66 6.40
CA VAL A 15 11.26 -49.88 5.54
C VAL A 15 11.01 -48.70 4.60
N PHE A 16 11.18 -47.46 5.06
CA PHE A 16 11.12 -46.28 4.19
C PHE A 16 12.28 -46.26 3.18
N ALA A 17 13.50 -46.63 3.56
CA ALA A 17 14.63 -46.67 2.65
C ALA A 17 14.45 -47.72 1.55
N GLU A 18 14.03 -48.95 1.90
CA GLU A 18 13.70 -50.02 0.97
C GLU A 18 12.59 -49.59 -0.01
N TYR A 19 11.48 -49.05 0.53
CA TYR A 19 10.37 -48.58 -0.31
C TYR A 19 10.79 -47.41 -1.22
N PHE A 20 11.45 -46.38 -0.70
CA PHE A 20 11.88 -45.24 -1.52
C PHE A 20 12.98 -45.63 -2.52
N HIS A 21 13.87 -46.56 -2.21
CA HIS A 21 14.83 -47.10 -3.17
C HIS A 21 14.11 -47.82 -4.33
N SER A 22 13.08 -48.63 -4.04
CA SER A 22 12.28 -49.36 -5.05
C SER A 22 11.50 -48.47 -6.04
N VAL A 23 11.49 -47.15 -5.81
CA VAL A 23 10.86 -46.18 -6.72
C VAL A 23 11.72 -45.87 -7.94
N TYR A 24 13.04 -45.85 -7.76
CA TYR A 24 13.98 -45.41 -8.80
C TYR A 24 14.21 -46.51 -9.82
N ASN A 25 14.59 -46.12 -11.05
CA ASN A 25 14.90 -47.07 -12.11
C ASN A 25 16.08 -47.98 -11.66
N PRO A 26 15.98 -49.31 -11.83
CA PRO A 26 16.97 -50.24 -11.28
C PRO A 26 18.32 -50.17 -12.00
N PHE A 27 18.34 -49.77 -13.28
CA PHE A 27 19.55 -49.65 -14.09
C PHE A 27 20.10 -48.21 -14.03
N PRO A 28 21.42 -48.01 -13.85
CA PRO A 28 22.03 -46.70 -14.00
C PRO A 28 22.02 -46.30 -15.49
N ALA A 29 21.62 -45.06 -15.75
CA ALA A 29 21.71 -44.42 -17.06
C ALA A 29 23.19 -44.23 -17.48
N GLU A 30 23.55 -44.63 -18.70
CA GLU A 30 24.87 -44.34 -19.28
C GLU A 30 24.85 -42.94 -19.90
N LEU A 31 25.11 -41.93 -19.07
CA LEU A 31 25.02 -40.49 -19.36
C LEU A 31 25.89 -40.03 -20.56
N ASN A 32 25.40 -40.28 -21.78
CA ASN A 32 26.09 -39.98 -23.02
C ASN A 32 25.87 -38.53 -23.46
N VAL A 33 26.76 -37.66 -23.00
CA VAL A 33 26.74 -36.22 -23.32
C VAL A 33 27.00 -35.93 -24.80
N GLU A 34 27.72 -36.81 -25.52
CA GLU A 34 28.04 -36.61 -26.93
C GLU A 34 26.81 -36.85 -27.82
N GLU A 35 26.04 -37.91 -27.54
CA GLU A 35 24.76 -38.18 -28.22
C GLU A 35 23.73 -37.07 -27.97
N ALA A 36 23.60 -36.61 -26.72
CA ALA A 36 22.73 -35.48 -26.38
C ALA A 36 23.14 -34.18 -27.09
N SER A 37 24.46 -33.94 -27.24
CA SER A 37 24.99 -32.77 -27.96
C SER A 37 24.78 -32.87 -29.47
N GLY A 38 24.84 -34.07 -30.06
CA GLY A 38 24.55 -34.31 -31.48
C GLY A 38 23.10 -33.98 -31.86
N SER A 39 22.14 -34.33 -30.99
CA SER A 39 20.73 -33.96 -31.15
C SER A 39 20.49 -32.45 -31.19
N ALA A 40 21.21 -31.69 -30.36
CA ALA A 40 21.12 -30.22 -30.36
C ALA A 40 21.69 -29.59 -31.65
N ALA A 41 22.70 -30.19 -32.28
CA ALA A 41 23.26 -29.66 -33.53
C ALA A 41 22.28 -29.74 -34.71
N ALA A 42 21.44 -30.78 -34.75
CA ALA A 42 20.43 -30.96 -35.80
C ALA A 42 19.18 -30.08 -35.65
N SER A 43 18.95 -29.52 -34.45
CA SER A 43 17.75 -28.73 -34.10
C SER A 43 18.02 -27.23 -33.88
N ALA A 44 19.29 -26.78 -33.95
CA ALA A 44 19.72 -25.41 -33.65
C ALA A 44 19.39 -24.35 -34.72
N GLY A 45 18.19 -24.38 -35.30
CA GLY A 45 17.66 -23.35 -36.20
C GLY A 45 17.25 -22.07 -35.45
N GLY A 46 18.21 -21.34 -34.86
CA GLY A 46 18.01 -19.97 -34.36
C GLY A 46 17.79 -19.78 -32.85
N ALA A 47 17.81 -20.84 -32.04
CA ALA A 47 17.64 -20.71 -30.58
C ALA A 47 18.89 -20.11 -29.89
N ALA A 48 18.68 -19.21 -28.91
CA ALA A 48 19.75 -18.66 -28.09
C ALA A 48 20.37 -19.73 -27.17
N ARG A 49 21.70 -19.81 -27.12
CA ARG A 49 22.42 -20.83 -26.34
C ARG A 49 22.37 -20.52 -24.83
N ALA A 50 21.63 -21.34 -24.09
CA ALA A 50 21.60 -21.29 -22.63
C ALA A 50 22.90 -21.86 -22.04
N HIS A 51 23.59 -21.08 -21.21
CA HIS A 51 24.83 -21.49 -20.56
C HIS A 51 24.85 -21.13 -19.08
N ILE A 52 25.44 -21.99 -18.25
CA ILE A 52 25.70 -21.63 -16.86
C ILE A 52 26.95 -20.73 -16.85
N ALA A 53 26.72 -19.42 -16.82
CA ALA A 53 27.78 -18.42 -16.71
C ALA A 53 28.49 -18.48 -15.35
N ALA A 54 29.66 -17.84 -15.26
CA ALA A 54 30.30 -17.58 -13.98
C ALA A 54 29.37 -16.76 -13.07
N LEU A 55 29.17 -17.22 -11.83
CA LEU A 55 28.31 -16.55 -10.85
C LEU A 55 29.05 -15.34 -10.28
N SER A 56 28.35 -14.22 -10.13
CA SER A 56 28.91 -13.06 -9.42
C SER A 56 28.82 -13.25 -7.89
N ARG A 57 29.60 -12.48 -7.13
CA ARG A 57 29.44 -12.42 -5.66
C ARG A 57 28.03 -11.97 -5.26
N ALA A 58 27.39 -11.12 -6.05
CA ALA A 58 26.03 -10.68 -5.80
C ALA A 58 25.01 -11.84 -5.94
N ASP A 59 25.21 -12.76 -6.88
CA ASP A 59 24.34 -13.94 -7.04
C ASP A 59 24.47 -14.92 -5.87
N VAL A 60 25.71 -15.14 -5.41
CA VAL A 60 25.99 -15.95 -4.21
C VAL A 60 25.37 -15.31 -2.98
N ARG A 61 25.54 -14.00 -2.77
CA ARG A 61 24.92 -13.24 -1.67
C ARG A 61 23.40 -13.31 -1.71
N ARG A 62 22.79 -13.17 -2.89
CA ARG A 62 21.34 -13.29 -3.15
C ARG A 62 20.82 -14.68 -2.80
N ALA A 63 21.56 -15.73 -3.19
CA ALA A 63 21.22 -17.12 -2.89
C ALA A 63 21.39 -17.45 -1.38
N LEU A 64 22.42 -16.92 -0.72
CA LEU A 64 22.62 -17.03 0.73
C LEU A 64 21.49 -16.37 1.52
N ALA A 65 21.05 -15.17 1.11
CA ALA A 65 19.95 -14.45 1.75
C ALA A 65 18.59 -15.19 1.68
N LYS A 66 18.39 -16.03 0.64
CA LYS A 66 17.19 -16.87 0.48
C LYS A 66 17.17 -18.12 1.37
N LEU A 67 18.25 -18.46 2.07
CA LEU A 67 18.26 -19.63 2.95
C LEU A 67 17.29 -19.43 4.14
N PRO A 68 16.60 -20.49 4.60
CA PRO A 68 15.67 -20.38 5.71
C PRO A 68 16.39 -20.21 7.06
N ALA A 69 15.74 -19.53 8.01
CA ALA A 69 16.20 -19.33 9.40
C ALA A 69 16.20 -20.62 10.26
N LYS A 70 16.43 -21.79 9.66
CA LYS A 70 16.25 -23.10 10.30
C LYS A 70 17.53 -23.60 10.96
N ARG A 71 17.38 -24.16 12.17
CA ARG A 71 18.45 -24.85 12.92
C ARG A 71 18.72 -26.28 12.42
N SER A 72 17.81 -26.87 11.66
CA SER A 72 17.97 -28.21 11.08
C SER A 72 19.01 -28.23 9.95
N ALA A 73 20.09 -28.96 10.14
CA ALA A 73 21.17 -29.14 9.16
C ALA A 73 20.85 -30.14 8.03
N GLY A 74 21.68 -30.14 6.97
CA GLY A 74 21.77 -31.24 6.02
C GLY A 74 22.71 -32.35 6.50
N PRO A 75 23.12 -33.29 5.61
CA PRO A 75 24.10 -34.34 5.92
C PRO A 75 25.49 -33.82 6.32
N ASP A 76 25.78 -32.55 6.02
CA ASP A 76 27.01 -31.85 6.37
C ASP A 76 27.03 -31.36 7.84
N GLY A 77 25.91 -31.46 8.56
CA GLY A 77 25.80 -30.96 9.93
C GLY A 77 25.73 -29.42 10.04
N ILE A 78 25.73 -28.69 8.92
CA ILE A 78 25.74 -27.22 8.90
C ILE A 78 24.30 -26.67 8.81
N PRO A 79 23.83 -25.89 9.80
CA PRO A 79 22.51 -25.26 9.73
C PRO A 79 22.43 -24.13 8.68
N PRO A 80 21.35 -24.03 7.89
CA PRO A 80 21.19 -22.96 6.88
C PRO A 80 21.26 -21.53 7.43
N TYR A 81 20.83 -21.28 8.68
CA TYR A 81 20.89 -19.94 9.26
C TYR A 81 22.32 -19.40 9.38
N LEU A 82 23.31 -20.28 9.65
CA LEU A 82 24.71 -19.88 9.78
C LEU A 82 25.24 -19.27 8.47
N LEU A 83 24.94 -19.91 7.33
CA LEU A 83 25.31 -19.42 6.00
C LEU A 83 24.59 -18.12 5.64
N ARG A 84 23.31 -18.01 6.00
CA ARG A 84 22.48 -16.81 5.76
C ARG A 84 22.97 -15.59 6.55
N ASP A 85 23.31 -15.79 7.82
CA ASP A 85 23.62 -14.72 8.76
C ASP A 85 25.08 -14.28 8.59
N CYS A 86 26.00 -15.22 8.35
CA CYS A 86 27.40 -14.95 8.03
C CYS A 86 27.65 -14.68 6.52
N ARG A 87 26.60 -14.38 5.74
CA ARG A 87 26.67 -14.31 4.25
C ARG A 87 27.78 -13.42 3.70
N PHE A 88 28.07 -12.28 4.32
CA PHE A 88 29.09 -11.34 3.87
C PHE A 88 30.53 -11.86 4.06
N LEU A 89 30.75 -12.77 5.02
CA LEU A 89 32.02 -13.45 5.21
C LEU A 89 32.16 -14.65 4.27
N LEU A 90 31.06 -15.38 4.06
CA LEU A 90 31.01 -16.64 3.32
C LEU A 90 30.83 -16.46 1.81
N GLU A 91 30.36 -15.30 1.33
CA GLU A 91 30.14 -15.07 -0.11
C GLU A 91 31.43 -15.24 -0.94
N SER A 92 32.57 -14.78 -0.44
CA SER A 92 33.85 -14.79 -1.17
C SER A 92 34.41 -16.22 -1.35
N PRO A 93 34.57 -17.04 -0.28
CA PRO A 93 35.01 -18.43 -0.46
C PRO A 93 33.99 -19.28 -1.21
N LEU A 94 32.68 -19.10 -0.98
CA LEU A 94 31.66 -19.85 -1.72
C LEU A 94 31.63 -19.46 -3.21
N HIS A 95 31.76 -18.18 -3.55
CA HIS A 95 31.90 -17.71 -4.94
C HIS A 95 33.10 -18.33 -5.65
N TYR A 96 34.25 -18.45 -4.97
CA TYR A 96 35.41 -19.13 -5.54
C TYR A 96 35.14 -20.63 -5.79
N ILE A 97 34.62 -21.34 -4.78
CA ILE A 97 34.31 -22.77 -4.89
C ILE A 97 33.27 -23.04 -5.99
N PHE A 98 32.19 -22.26 -6.03
CA PHE A 98 31.12 -22.40 -7.01
C PHE A 98 31.60 -22.14 -8.44
N ASN A 99 32.38 -21.08 -8.66
CA ASN A 99 32.95 -20.82 -9.99
C ASN A 99 33.99 -21.89 -10.40
N LEU A 100 34.70 -22.51 -9.44
CA LEU A 100 35.55 -23.67 -9.73
C LEU A 100 34.72 -24.90 -10.14
N CYS A 101 33.62 -25.19 -9.43
CA CYS A 101 32.68 -26.26 -9.77
C CYS A 101 32.13 -26.09 -11.20
N LEU A 102 31.68 -24.87 -11.52
CA LEU A 102 31.16 -24.53 -12.84
C LEU A 102 32.23 -24.58 -13.92
N LYS A 103 33.44 -24.06 -13.67
CA LYS A 103 34.55 -24.10 -14.64
C LYS A 103 34.98 -25.54 -14.97
N CYS A 104 34.94 -26.45 -13.99
CA CYS A 104 35.33 -27.84 -14.17
C CYS A 104 34.17 -28.75 -14.64
N SER A 105 32.94 -28.24 -14.72
CA SER A 105 31.72 -29.04 -14.90
C SER A 105 31.57 -30.16 -13.85
N MET A 106 32.01 -29.92 -12.61
CA MET A 106 32.00 -30.90 -11.51
C MET A 106 31.17 -30.39 -10.33
N PHE A 107 30.28 -31.23 -9.83
CA PHE A 107 29.50 -31.02 -8.62
C PHE A 107 30.15 -31.82 -7.45
N PRO A 108 30.49 -31.19 -6.32
CA PRO A 108 31.24 -31.85 -5.26
C PRO A 108 30.56 -33.11 -4.71
N GLU A 109 31.31 -34.21 -4.62
CA GLU A 109 30.82 -35.52 -4.14
C GLU A 109 30.12 -35.45 -2.77
N ARG A 110 30.68 -34.66 -1.83
CA ARG A 110 30.05 -34.43 -0.51
C ARG A 110 28.67 -33.78 -0.57
N TRP A 111 28.33 -33.12 -1.68
CA TRP A 111 27.04 -32.46 -1.90
C TRP A 111 26.04 -33.36 -2.65
N LYS A 112 26.48 -34.51 -3.18
CA LYS A 112 25.63 -35.53 -3.82
C LYS A 112 24.90 -36.44 -2.82
N LEU A 113 25.24 -36.35 -1.52
CA LEU A 113 24.53 -37.01 -0.42
C LEU A 113 23.37 -36.13 0.08
N SER A 114 22.18 -36.73 0.26
CA SER A 114 21.02 -36.05 0.87
C SER A 114 20.36 -36.87 1.98
N ARG A 115 19.71 -36.18 2.93
CA ARG A 115 18.95 -36.81 4.02
C ARG A 115 17.45 -36.77 3.70
N VAL A 116 16.81 -37.91 3.55
CA VAL A 116 15.37 -38.02 3.29
C VAL A 116 14.61 -38.02 4.61
N VAL A 117 13.64 -37.13 4.75
CA VAL A 117 12.65 -37.14 5.83
C VAL A 117 11.30 -37.60 5.25
N PRO A 118 10.71 -38.70 5.74
CA PRO A 118 9.39 -39.16 5.28
C PRO A 118 8.30 -38.16 5.71
N VAL A 119 7.65 -37.49 4.75
CA VAL A 119 6.56 -36.54 5.03
C VAL A 119 5.21 -37.15 4.64
N PRO A 120 4.20 -37.19 5.55
CA PRO A 120 2.92 -37.81 5.25
C PRO A 120 2.16 -37.13 4.10
N LYS A 121 1.51 -37.92 3.24
CA LYS A 121 0.52 -37.46 2.27
C LYS A 121 -0.83 -37.30 2.98
N GLY A 122 -1.43 -36.11 2.92
CA GLY A 122 -2.74 -35.86 3.51
C GLY A 122 -2.74 -36.01 5.04
N LYS A 123 -3.49 -37.00 5.56
CA LYS A 123 -3.54 -37.30 7.00
C LYS A 123 -2.40 -38.23 7.47
N GLY A 124 -1.58 -38.74 6.56
CA GLY A 124 -0.74 -39.91 6.80
C GLY A 124 -1.53 -41.21 6.77
N GLY A 125 -0.81 -42.33 6.80
CA GLY A 125 -1.35 -43.68 6.73
C GLY A 125 -0.38 -44.68 7.33
N THR A 126 -0.67 -45.98 7.20
CA THR A 126 0.16 -47.05 7.78
C THR A 126 1.28 -47.50 6.87
N GLU A 127 1.21 -47.19 5.57
CA GLU A 127 2.10 -47.74 4.54
C GLU A 127 3.17 -46.72 4.11
N ALA A 128 4.33 -47.22 3.70
CA ALA A 128 5.42 -46.36 3.23
C ALA A 128 5.03 -45.55 1.96
N SER A 129 4.11 -46.09 1.16
CA SER A 129 3.51 -45.41 0.00
C SER A 129 2.75 -44.13 0.34
N ASP A 130 2.29 -43.98 1.58
CA ASP A 130 1.54 -42.82 2.06
C ASP A 130 2.44 -41.63 2.42
N TYR A 131 3.75 -41.74 2.19
CA TYR A 131 4.74 -40.71 2.51
C TYR A 131 5.47 -40.22 1.26
N ARG A 132 6.01 -39.00 1.32
CA ARG A 132 6.89 -38.40 0.30
C ARG A 132 8.35 -38.43 0.79
N PRO A 133 9.33 -38.79 -0.05
CA PRO A 133 10.75 -38.72 0.29
C PRO A 133 11.28 -37.28 0.14
N VAL A 134 11.16 -36.45 1.18
CA VAL A 134 11.66 -35.06 1.10
C VAL A 134 13.16 -35.01 1.37
N ALA A 135 13.93 -34.72 0.33
CA ALA A 135 15.38 -34.64 0.37
C ALA A 135 15.89 -33.31 0.96
N VAL A 136 16.62 -33.41 2.06
CA VAL A 136 17.36 -32.32 2.70
C VAL A 136 18.81 -32.38 2.23
N LEU A 137 19.14 -31.55 1.25
CA LEU A 137 20.51 -31.31 0.79
C LEU A 137 21.28 -30.42 1.79
N CYS A 138 22.61 -30.52 1.80
CA CYS A 138 23.52 -29.62 2.52
C CYS A 138 23.34 -28.15 2.10
N ALA A 139 23.60 -27.21 3.02
CA ALA A 139 23.31 -25.80 2.79
C ALA A 139 24.11 -25.17 1.62
N PRO A 140 25.43 -25.42 1.44
CA PRO A 140 26.19 -24.88 0.30
C PRO A 140 25.64 -25.32 -1.06
N ALA A 141 25.24 -26.59 -1.19
CA ALA A 141 24.64 -27.11 -2.42
C ALA A 141 23.37 -26.35 -2.79
N LYS A 142 22.46 -26.10 -1.81
CA LYS A 142 21.23 -25.33 -2.05
C LYS A 142 21.51 -23.91 -2.53
N VAL A 143 22.58 -23.28 -2.07
CA VAL A 143 23.01 -21.94 -2.53
C VAL A 143 23.48 -22.02 -3.99
N LEU A 144 24.34 -22.99 -4.35
CA LEU A 144 24.78 -23.19 -5.73
C LEU A 144 23.60 -23.48 -6.66
N GLU A 145 22.72 -24.42 -6.29
CA GLU A 145 21.51 -24.76 -7.05
C GLU A 145 20.59 -23.54 -7.24
N SER A 146 20.42 -22.70 -6.21
CA SER A 146 19.60 -21.47 -6.26
C SER A 146 20.19 -20.43 -7.22
N ALA A 147 21.51 -20.26 -7.21
CA ALA A 147 22.21 -19.33 -8.11
C ALA A 147 22.15 -19.81 -9.58
N ILE A 148 22.40 -21.10 -9.83
CA ILE A 148 22.27 -21.71 -11.16
C ILE A 148 20.83 -21.64 -11.65
N GLN A 149 19.84 -22.00 -10.81
CA GLN A 149 18.43 -21.97 -11.17
C GLN A 149 18.02 -20.56 -11.63
N HIS A 150 18.43 -19.52 -10.91
CA HIS A 150 18.09 -18.14 -11.25
C HIS A 150 18.68 -17.72 -12.61
N SER A 151 19.96 -18.03 -12.86
CA SER A 151 20.66 -17.71 -14.10
C SER A 151 20.15 -18.51 -15.31
N LEU A 152 19.89 -19.81 -15.12
CA LEU A 152 19.41 -20.69 -16.18
C LEU A 152 17.94 -20.41 -16.52
N TYR A 153 17.08 -20.21 -15.52
CA TYR A 153 15.66 -19.88 -15.74
C TYR A 153 15.51 -18.64 -16.62
N ALA A 154 16.28 -17.57 -16.35
CA ALA A 154 16.24 -16.36 -17.15
C ALA A 154 16.49 -16.62 -18.65
N GLN A 155 17.40 -17.55 -18.99
CA GLN A 155 17.77 -17.89 -20.36
C GLN A 155 16.79 -18.85 -21.06
N VAL A 156 16.16 -19.78 -20.33
CA VAL A 156 15.23 -20.77 -20.91
C VAL A 156 13.75 -20.39 -20.79
N SER A 157 13.40 -19.38 -19.98
CA SER A 157 12.01 -19.07 -19.61
C SER A 157 11.06 -18.75 -20.77
N SER A 158 11.59 -18.21 -21.88
CA SER A 158 10.89 -17.92 -23.13
C SER A 158 10.65 -19.15 -24.01
N GLN A 159 11.41 -20.24 -23.79
CA GLN A 159 11.23 -21.53 -24.47
C GLN A 159 10.28 -22.47 -23.70
N LEU A 160 9.84 -22.06 -22.49
CA LEU A 160 8.93 -22.84 -21.67
C LEU A 160 7.48 -22.65 -22.12
N SER A 161 6.78 -23.76 -22.37
CA SER A 161 5.41 -23.79 -22.88
C SER A 161 4.43 -23.00 -22.02
N ASP A 162 3.54 -22.26 -22.67
CA ASP A 162 2.50 -21.48 -22.01
C ASP A 162 1.35 -22.32 -21.45
N ALA A 163 1.27 -23.61 -21.78
CA ALA A 163 0.42 -24.57 -21.07
C ALA A 163 0.89 -24.80 -19.62
N GLN A 164 2.18 -24.58 -19.30
CA GLN A 164 2.74 -24.79 -17.96
C GLN A 164 2.48 -23.59 -17.04
N HIS A 165 1.84 -23.85 -15.91
CA HIS A 165 1.58 -22.90 -14.82
C HIS A 165 2.32 -23.24 -13.53
N GLY A 166 2.70 -24.49 -13.32
CA GLY A 166 3.47 -24.93 -12.16
C GLY A 166 4.94 -24.51 -12.28
N PHE A 167 5.55 -24.15 -11.15
CA PHE A 167 6.95 -23.73 -11.03
C PHE A 167 7.42 -22.54 -11.91
N ARG A 168 6.53 -21.86 -12.65
CA ARG A 168 6.81 -20.60 -13.36
C ARG A 168 6.43 -19.40 -12.48
N PRO A 169 7.32 -18.41 -12.25
CA PRO A 169 6.96 -17.18 -11.54
C PRO A 169 5.79 -16.44 -12.21
N GLY A 170 4.93 -15.80 -11.41
CA GLY A 170 3.74 -15.10 -11.90
C GLY A 170 2.58 -16.02 -12.33
N ARG A 171 2.74 -17.34 -12.25
CA ARG A 171 1.68 -18.32 -12.53
C ARG A 171 1.35 -19.14 -11.29
N GLY A 172 0.08 -19.51 -11.15
CA GLY A 172 -0.45 -20.20 -9.97
C GLY A 172 -1.71 -21.00 -10.27
N THR A 173 -2.22 -21.70 -9.26
CA THR A 173 -3.40 -22.58 -9.36
C THR A 173 -4.62 -21.84 -9.89
N ALA A 174 -4.91 -20.65 -9.36
CA ALA A 174 -6.02 -19.82 -9.80
C ALA A 174 -5.93 -19.48 -11.30
N GLY A 175 -4.76 -19.09 -11.81
CA GLY A 175 -4.57 -18.78 -13.23
C GLY A 175 -4.75 -19.99 -14.15
N ASN A 176 -4.38 -21.18 -13.71
CA ASN A 176 -4.58 -22.43 -14.47
C ASN A 176 -6.08 -22.81 -14.51
N LEU A 177 -6.77 -22.70 -13.36
CA LEU A 177 -8.21 -22.95 -13.25
C LEU A 177 -9.05 -21.92 -14.02
N LEU A 178 -8.66 -20.65 -14.01
CA LEU A 178 -9.33 -19.59 -14.77
C LEU A 178 -9.18 -19.80 -16.28
N HIS A 179 -8.00 -20.21 -16.76
CA HIS A 179 -7.78 -20.56 -18.17
C HIS A 179 -8.70 -21.73 -18.57
N LEU A 180 -8.75 -22.80 -17.76
CA LEU A 180 -9.66 -23.92 -17.98
C LEU A 180 -11.13 -23.46 -18.07
N LEU A 181 -11.61 -22.69 -17.09
CA LEU A 181 -13.00 -22.22 -17.08
C LEU A 181 -13.32 -21.24 -18.21
N SER A 182 -12.37 -20.39 -18.62
CA SER A 182 -12.57 -19.49 -19.77
C SER A 182 -12.79 -20.23 -21.10
N CYS A 183 -12.25 -21.45 -21.23
CA CYS A 183 -12.49 -22.32 -22.38
C CYS A 183 -13.79 -23.15 -22.24
N VAL A 184 -14.14 -23.55 -21.00
CA VAL A 184 -15.29 -24.42 -20.72
C VAL A 184 -16.62 -23.67 -20.70
N ILE A 185 -16.69 -22.53 -19.98
CA ILE A 185 -17.96 -21.85 -19.68
C ILE A 185 -18.70 -21.41 -20.96
N PRO A 186 -18.08 -20.77 -21.96
CA PRO A 186 -18.80 -20.33 -23.16
C PRO A 186 -19.48 -21.48 -23.92
N SER A 187 -18.85 -22.65 -23.95
CA SER A 187 -19.38 -23.86 -24.58
C SER A 187 -20.57 -24.43 -23.81
N VAL A 188 -20.45 -24.52 -22.49
CA VAL A 188 -21.50 -25.02 -21.58
C VAL A 188 -22.70 -24.07 -21.53
N ASP A 189 -22.48 -22.76 -21.58
CA ASP A 189 -23.53 -21.74 -21.61
C ASP A 189 -24.28 -21.72 -22.95
N ALA A 190 -23.58 -22.04 -24.05
CA ALA A 190 -24.20 -22.30 -25.35
C ALA A 190 -24.89 -23.69 -25.44
N GLY A 191 -25.04 -24.40 -24.33
CA GLY A 191 -25.73 -25.70 -24.24
C GLY A 191 -24.94 -26.89 -24.79
N ARG A 192 -23.65 -26.71 -25.09
CA ARG A 192 -22.76 -27.77 -25.59
C ARG A 192 -22.04 -28.46 -24.42
N GLN A 193 -21.37 -29.57 -24.71
CA GLN A 193 -20.66 -30.38 -23.72
C GLN A 193 -19.15 -30.22 -23.90
N VAL A 194 -18.40 -30.22 -22.79
CA VAL A 194 -16.93 -30.23 -22.80
C VAL A 194 -16.46 -31.44 -21.99
N ASP A 195 -15.64 -32.30 -22.59
CA ASP A 195 -15.03 -33.43 -21.89
C ASP A 195 -13.62 -33.06 -21.43
N LEU A 196 -13.33 -33.30 -20.15
CA LEU A 196 -12.03 -33.06 -19.51
C LEU A 196 -11.41 -34.38 -19.10
N ALA A 197 -10.25 -34.70 -19.67
CA ALA A 197 -9.42 -35.84 -19.30
C ALA A 197 -8.30 -35.42 -18.35
N TYR A 198 -8.22 -36.05 -17.18
CA TYR A 198 -7.21 -35.83 -16.13
C TYR A 198 -6.22 -36.99 -16.07
N PHE A 199 -4.95 -36.67 -15.83
CA PHE A 199 -3.85 -37.62 -15.82
C PHE A 199 -3.00 -37.48 -14.53
N ASP A 200 -2.61 -38.60 -13.92
CA ASP A 200 -1.69 -38.68 -12.77
C ASP A 200 -0.45 -39.46 -13.21
N PHE A 201 0.75 -38.89 -13.11
CA PHE A 201 2.00 -39.58 -13.43
C PHE A 201 2.46 -40.50 -12.28
N ARG A 202 3.01 -41.68 -12.59
CA ARG A 202 3.57 -42.59 -11.58
C ARG A 202 4.85 -41.99 -10.98
N LYS A 203 4.70 -41.38 -9.80
CA LYS A 203 5.82 -40.88 -8.96
C LYS A 203 6.74 -39.94 -9.75
N ALA A 204 6.14 -39.00 -10.50
CA ALA A 204 6.75 -38.27 -11.62
C ALA A 204 8.16 -37.71 -11.38
N PHE A 205 8.41 -37.14 -10.19
CA PHE A 205 9.71 -36.58 -9.84
C PHE A 205 10.80 -37.64 -9.66
N ASP A 206 10.46 -38.83 -9.17
CA ASP A 206 11.41 -39.89 -8.82
C ASP A 206 11.75 -40.78 -10.04
N THR A 207 10.88 -40.78 -11.06
CA THR A 207 10.97 -41.62 -12.27
C THR A 207 11.54 -40.91 -13.49
N VAL A 208 11.86 -39.62 -13.43
CA VAL A 208 12.52 -38.89 -14.53
C VAL A 208 13.81 -39.60 -14.96
N ASP A 209 13.90 -39.99 -16.22
CA ASP A 209 15.14 -40.56 -16.75
C ASP A 209 16.20 -39.46 -16.97
N ASN A 210 17.44 -39.73 -16.54
CA ASN A 210 18.52 -38.75 -16.56
C ASN A 210 19.07 -38.52 -17.98
N ASP A 211 19.11 -39.54 -18.85
CA ASP A 211 19.58 -39.40 -20.23
C ASP A 211 18.58 -38.61 -21.07
N ILE A 212 17.28 -38.91 -20.89
CA ILE A 212 16.21 -38.17 -21.56
C ILE A 212 16.20 -36.71 -21.06
N LEU A 213 16.36 -36.46 -19.75
CA LEU A 213 16.48 -35.11 -19.21
C LEU A 213 17.67 -34.34 -19.80
N LEU A 214 18.84 -34.97 -19.99
CA LEU A 214 19.97 -34.32 -20.68
C LEU A 214 19.65 -33.99 -22.14
N LYS A 215 18.97 -34.89 -22.88
CA LYS A 215 18.50 -34.64 -24.24
C LYS A 215 17.48 -33.48 -24.31
N LYS A 216 16.58 -33.35 -23.33
CA LYS A 216 15.63 -32.22 -23.21
C LYS A 216 16.32 -30.91 -22.86
N LEU A 217 17.30 -30.93 -21.95
CA LEU A 217 18.16 -29.77 -21.64
C LEU A 217 18.92 -29.29 -22.89
N ALA A 218 19.41 -30.22 -23.71
CA ALA A 218 20.06 -29.91 -24.98
C ALA A 218 19.07 -29.26 -25.99
N ARG A 219 17.83 -29.76 -26.08
CA ARG A 219 16.77 -29.21 -26.93
C ARG A 219 16.37 -27.77 -26.56
N VAL A 220 16.41 -27.38 -25.28
CA VAL A 220 16.21 -25.97 -24.84
C VAL A 220 17.48 -25.10 -24.95
N GLY A 221 18.47 -25.54 -25.72
CA GLY A 221 19.66 -24.78 -26.07
C GLY A 221 20.80 -24.83 -25.04
N CYS A 222 20.80 -25.76 -24.07
CA CYS A 222 21.91 -25.87 -23.12
C CYS A 222 23.23 -26.24 -23.81
N THR A 223 24.28 -25.45 -23.57
CA THR A 223 25.62 -25.74 -24.14
C THR A 223 26.20 -27.08 -23.65
N PRO A 224 27.11 -27.72 -24.41
CA PRO A 224 27.79 -28.96 -23.97
C PRO A 224 28.49 -28.83 -22.60
N HIS A 225 28.98 -27.63 -22.25
CA HIS A 225 29.57 -27.34 -20.94
C HIS A 225 28.54 -27.44 -19.79
N THR A 226 27.36 -26.87 -20.01
CA THR A 226 26.18 -26.99 -19.13
C THR A 226 25.73 -28.45 -19.01
N LEU A 227 25.66 -29.17 -20.13
CA LEU A 227 25.24 -30.59 -20.15
C LEU A 227 26.21 -31.48 -19.36
N LYS A 228 27.53 -31.27 -19.50
CA LYS A 228 28.55 -31.96 -18.68
C LYS A 228 28.35 -31.71 -17.19
N PHE A 229 28.05 -30.47 -16.79
CA PHE A 229 27.78 -30.15 -15.39
C PHE A 229 26.50 -30.84 -14.88
N PHE A 230 25.42 -30.86 -15.67
CA PHE A 230 24.20 -31.57 -15.27
C PHE A 230 24.38 -33.09 -15.22
N ALA A 231 25.16 -33.68 -16.14
CA ALA A 231 25.49 -35.09 -16.10
C ALA A 231 26.20 -35.46 -14.78
N ASP A 232 27.23 -34.71 -14.38
CA ASP A 232 27.89 -34.97 -13.10
C ASP A 232 26.99 -34.66 -11.88
N TYR A 233 26.18 -33.60 -11.95
CA TYR A 233 25.21 -33.24 -10.90
C TYR A 233 24.19 -34.36 -10.61
N LEU A 234 23.71 -35.06 -11.64
CA LEU A 234 22.75 -36.16 -11.55
C LEU A 234 23.41 -37.50 -11.18
N LYS A 235 24.65 -37.73 -11.65
CA LYS A 235 25.41 -38.97 -11.45
C LYS A 235 25.75 -39.25 -9.98
N ASP A 236 25.73 -40.53 -9.59
CA ASP A 236 26.19 -41.08 -8.30
C ASP A 236 25.58 -40.45 -7.03
N ARG A 237 24.41 -39.80 -7.16
CA ARG A 237 23.66 -39.25 -6.03
C ARG A 237 23.21 -40.34 -5.07
N ARG A 238 23.31 -40.04 -3.77
CA ARG A 238 23.02 -40.96 -2.67
C ARG A 238 22.09 -40.31 -1.66
N GLN A 239 21.27 -41.12 -1.01
CA GLN A 239 20.43 -40.65 0.09
C GLN A 239 20.19 -41.72 1.15
N TYR A 240 19.91 -41.27 2.37
CA TYR A 240 19.54 -42.10 3.51
C TYR A 240 18.29 -41.54 4.17
N VAL A 241 17.46 -42.39 4.78
CA VAL A 241 16.25 -41.97 5.49
C VAL A 241 16.57 -41.68 6.95
N ASP A 242 16.06 -40.58 7.47
CA ASP A 242 16.02 -40.26 8.91
C ASP A 242 14.57 -40.37 9.40
N CYS A 243 14.32 -41.32 10.30
CA CYS A 243 13.06 -41.48 11.00
C CYS A 243 13.26 -41.24 12.49
N GLY A 244 12.92 -40.04 12.98
CA GLY A 244 12.98 -39.71 14.40
C GLY A 244 14.38 -39.83 15.02
N GLY A 245 15.43 -39.48 14.27
CA GLY A 245 16.83 -39.57 14.70
C GLY A 245 17.50 -40.92 14.43
N CYS A 246 16.76 -41.93 13.97
CA CYS A 246 17.33 -43.19 13.49
C CYS A 246 17.56 -43.10 11.98
N ILE A 247 18.79 -43.40 11.54
CA ILE A 247 19.18 -43.34 10.12
C ILE A 247 19.19 -44.72 9.46
N SER A 248 18.84 -44.79 8.19
CA SER A 248 19.05 -45.98 7.33
C SER A 248 20.49 -46.03 6.78
N GLU A 249 20.85 -47.17 6.20
CA GLU A 249 21.97 -47.21 5.26
C GLU A 249 21.71 -46.29 4.04
N PRO A 250 22.74 -45.65 3.46
CA PRO A 250 22.60 -44.88 2.23
C PRO A 250 22.40 -45.77 1.00
N TYR A 251 21.57 -45.33 0.07
CA TYR A 251 21.33 -45.97 -1.23
C TYR A 251 21.43 -44.95 -2.38
N PHE A 252 21.60 -45.44 -3.61
CA PHE A 252 21.72 -44.59 -4.80
C PHE A 252 20.35 -44.18 -5.37
N THR A 253 20.25 -42.94 -5.86
CA THR A 253 19.13 -42.44 -6.65
C THR A 253 19.52 -42.47 -8.13
N ARG A 254 19.15 -43.54 -8.84
CA ARG A 254 19.57 -43.81 -10.24
C ARG A 254 18.75 -43.06 -11.29
N SER A 255 17.57 -42.59 -10.91
CA SER A 255 16.66 -41.73 -11.70
C SER A 255 16.16 -40.58 -10.83
N GLY A 256 15.41 -39.67 -11.45
CA GLY A 256 14.62 -38.68 -10.77
C GLY A 256 15.34 -37.38 -10.43
N VAL A 257 14.54 -36.33 -10.24
CA VAL A 257 14.98 -35.01 -9.79
C VAL A 257 14.64 -34.84 -8.31
N SER A 258 15.64 -34.55 -7.46
CA SER A 258 15.48 -34.68 -6.00
C SER A 258 14.39 -33.77 -5.42
N GLN A 259 13.36 -34.35 -4.80
CA GLN A 259 12.26 -33.62 -4.14
C GLN A 259 12.76 -32.79 -2.94
N GLY A 260 13.15 -31.54 -3.18
CA GLY A 260 13.76 -30.65 -2.18
C GLY A 260 15.04 -29.94 -2.65
N SER A 261 15.49 -30.24 -3.87
CA SER A 261 16.44 -29.45 -4.66
C SER A 261 15.80 -28.15 -5.17
N ASN A 262 16.61 -27.11 -5.36
CA ASN A 262 16.18 -25.87 -6.03
C ASN A 262 16.20 -26.01 -7.57
N LEU A 263 17.00 -26.92 -8.14
CA LEU A 263 17.05 -27.17 -9.60
C LEU A 263 15.99 -28.16 -10.07
N GLY A 264 15.60 -29.13 -9.22
CA GLY A 264 14.65 -30.20 -9.58
C GLY A 264 13.34 -29.71 -10.22
N PRO A 265 12.66 -28.68 -9.69
CA PRO A 265 11.45 -28.14 -10.32
C PRO A 265 11.66 -27.58 -11.75
N LEU A 266 12.81 -26.96 -12.02
CA LEU A 266 13.16 -26.45 -13.35
C LEU A 266 13.49 -27.61 -14.31
N GLN A 267 14.24 -28.61 -13.84
CA GLN A 267 14.52 -29.82 -14.60
C GLN A 267 13.22 -30.56 -14.97
N PHE A 268 12.27 -30.66 -14.05
CA PHE A 268 10.98 -31.29 -14.29
C PHE A 268 10.14 -30.57 -15.36
N ILE A 269 10.00 -29.24 -15.30
CA ILE A 269 9.24 -28.51 -16.33
C ILE A 269 9.93 -28.51 -17.70
N ILE A 270 11.27 -28.62 -17.76
CA ILE A 270 12.01 -28.83 -19.01
C ILE A 270 11.77 -30.23 -19.58
N MET A 271 11.75 -31.27 -18.72
CA MET A 271 11.49 -32.65 -19.12
C MET A 271 10.14 -32.81 -19.84
N ILE A 272 9.09 -32.16 -19.34
CA ILE A 272 7.73 -32.25 -19.87
C ILE A 272 7.36 -31.10 -20.85
N ASN A 273 8.33 -30.25 -21.23
CA ASN A 273 8.06 -29.00 -21.94
C ASN A 273 7.42 -29.18 -23.32
N ASP A 274 7.76 -30.29 -23.99
CA ASP A 274 7.26 -30.63 -25.32
C ASP A 274 6.03 -31.56 -25.30
N LEU A 275 5.49 -31.91 -24.12
CA LEU A 275 4.22 -32.64 -24.02
C LEU A 275 3.06 -31.87 -24.68
N PRO A 276 2.87 -30.55 -24.46
CA PRO A 276 1.79 -29.82 -25.12
C PRO A 276 1.91 -29.76 -26.65
N GLU A 277 3.11 -29.99 -27.21
CA GLU A 277 3.32 -30.00 -28.67
C GLU A 277 2.69 -31.21 -29.36
N VAL A 278 2.40 -32.31 -28.63
CA VAL A 278 1.77 -33.51 -29.21
C VAL A 278 0.23 -33.46 -29.18
N VAL A 279 -0.35 -32.43 -28.55
CA VAL A 279 -1.81 -32.24 -28.44
C VAL A 279 -2.29 -31.36 -29.59
N SER A 280 -3.22 -31.88 -30.39
CA SER A 280 -3.63 -31.26 -31.66
C SER A 280 -4.95 -30.49 -31.59
N SER A 281 -5.90 -30.95 -30.77
CA SER A 281 -7.28 -30.46 -30.75
C SER A 281 -7.70 -29.89 -29.40
N ALA A 282 -7.31 -30.54 -28.30
CA ALA A 282 -7.70 -30.18 -26.95
C ALA A 282 -6.86 -29.05 -26.37
N VAL A 283 -7.46 -28.25 -25.48
CA VAL A 283 -6.72 -27.31 -24.64
C VAL A 283 -5.92 -28.13 -23.62
N CYS A 284 -4.59 -28.11 -23.75
CA CYS A 284 -3.67 -28.75 -22.81
C CYS A 284 -3.28 -27.77 -21.69
N LEU A 285 -3.45 -28.18 -20.43
CA LEU A 285 -3.03 -27.40 -19.26
C LEU A 285 -2.19 -28.27 -18.32
N LEU A 286 -1.08 -27.68 -17.87
CA LEU A 286 -0.11 -28.29 -16.97
C LEU A 286 0.06 -27.44 -15.70
N PHE A 287 0.12 -28.11 -14.55
CA PHE A 287 0.61 -27.51 -13.31
C PHE A 287 1.56 -28.50 -12.63
N ALA A 288 2.86 -28.34 -12.89
CA ALA A 288 3.85 -29.35 -12.54
C ALA A 288 3.48 -30.70 -13.20
N ASP A 289 3.25 -31.74 -12.39
CA ASP A 289 2.84 -33.09 -12.81
C ASP A 289 1.33 -33.24 -13.04
N ASP A 290 0.49 -32.28 -12.62
CA ASP A 290 -0.95 -32.30 -12.90
C ASP A 290 -1.19 -31.91 -14.38
N LEU A 291 -1.60 -32.89 -15.20
CA LEU A 291 -1.97 -32.72 -16.61
C LEU A 291 -3.48 -32.90 -16.82
N LYS A 292 -4.06 -32.01 -17.62
CA LYS A 292 -5.44 -32.14 -18.12
C LYS A 292 -5.60 -31.64 -19.56
N LEU A 293 -6.49 -32.30 -20.29
CA LEU A 293 -6.93 -31.95 -21.64
C LEU A 293 -8.42 -31.61 -21.60
N ALA A 294 -8.84 -30.53 -22.27
CA ALA A 294 -10.24 -30.15 -22.39
C ALA A 294 -10.63 -29.96 -23.87
N LEU A 295 -11.71 -30.61 -24.32
CA LEU A 295 -12.25 -30.44 -25.68
C LEU A 295 -13.78 -30.33 -25.65
N GLU A 296 -14.34 -29.44 -26.48
CA GLU A 296 -15.78 -29.41 -26.74
C GLU A 296 -16.17 -30.64 -27.56
N VAL A 297 -17.14 -31.43 -27.07
CA VAL A 297 -17.58 -32.69 -27.70
C VAL A 297 -19.05 -32.58 -28.08
N ALA A 298 -19.31 -32.22 -29.33
CA ALA A 298 -20.65 -32.16 -29.91
C ALA A 298 -21.00 -33.43 -30.71
N SER A 299 -19.99 -34.08 -31.30
CA SER A 299 -20.13 -35.22 -32.21
C SER A 299 -19.22 -36.39 -31.85
N ASP A 300 -19.45 -37.55 -32.46
CA ASP A 300 -18.54 -38.69 -32.34
C ASP A 300 -17.17 -38.37 -32.97
N SER A 301 -17.10 -37.46 -33.96
CA SER A 301 -15.82 -36.99 -34.52
C SER A 301 -14.98 -36.25 -33.48
N ASP A 302 -15.59 -35.49 -32.58
CA ASP A 302 -14.88 -34.77 -31.52
C ASP A 302 -14.39 -35.71 -30.41
N HIS A 303 -15.18 -36.75 -30.10
CA HIS A 303 -14.72 -37.84 -29.25
C HIS A 303 -13.45 -38.52 -29.81
N HIS A 304 -13.43 -38.85 -31.10
CA HIS A 304 -12.24 -39.43 -31.73
C HIS A 304 -11.03 -38.48 -31.71
N ARG A 305 -11.25 -37.16 -31.82
CA ARG A 305 -10.18 -36.14 -31.70
C ARG A 305 -9.57 -36.11 -30.30
N LEU A 306 -10.39 -36.09 -29.24
CA LEU A 306 -9.88 -36.15 -27.87
C LEU A 306 -9.21 -37.51 -27.57
N GLN A 307 -9.74 -38.62 -28.11
CA GLN A 307 -9.09 -39.93 -27.99
C GLN A 307 -7.71 -39.96 -28.69
N ALA A 308 -7.58 -39.36 -29.87
CA ALA A 308 -6.30 -39.24 -30.58
C ALA A 308 -5.28 -38.40 -29.80
N ASP A 309 -5.71 -37.29 -29.17
CA ASP A 309 -4.83 -36.49 -28.31
C ASP A 309 -4.42 -37.26 -27.03
N ILE A 310 -5.32 -38.07 -26.44
CA ILE A 310 -4.99 -38.97 -25.32
C ILE A 310 -3.94 -40.01 -25.76
N GLU A 311 -4.08 -40.60 -26.94
CA GLU A 311 -3.14 -41.56 -27.50
C GLU A 311 -1.77 -40.95 -27.82
N ALA A 312 -1.74 -39.72 -28.35
CA ALA A 312 -0.50 -38.97 -28.56
C ALA A 312 0.23 -38.70 -27.23
N VAL A 313 -0.50 -38.32 -26.19
CA VAL A 313 0.04 -38.12 -24.83
C VAL A 313 0.53 -39.43 -24.20
N VAL A 314 -0.17 -40.55 -24.39
CA VAL A 314 0.29 -41.90 -23.95
C VAL A 314 1.54 -42.34 -24.71
N LYS A 315 1.62 -42.08 -26.02
CA LYS A 315 2.81 -42.34 -26.83
C LYS A 315 4.01 -41.53 -26.32
N TRP A 316 3.85 -40.21 -26.15
CA TRP A 316 4.87 -39.34 -25.56
C TRP A 316 5.32 -39.85 -24.18
N SER A 317 4.38 -40.28 -23.33
CA SER A 317 4.66 -40.82 -21.99
C SER A 317 5.56 -42.06 -22.04
N ARG A 318 5.33 -42.97 -22.99
CA ARG A 318 6.17 -44.17 -23.21
C ARG A 318 7.56 -43.81 -23.75
N GLU A 319 7.63 -42.93 -24.74
CA GLU A 319 8.91 -42.46 -25.34
C GLU A 319 9.81 -41.73 -24.33
N ASN A 320 9.20 -41.03 -23.38
CA ASN A 320 9.90 -40.28 -22.33
C ASN A 320 10.02 -41.04 -20.99
N GLN A 321 9.66 -42.33 -20.97
CA GLN A 321 9.65 -43.22 -19.79
C GLN A 321 8.88 -42.70 -18.55
N LEU A 322 7.96 -41.74 -18.75
CA LEU A 322 7.23 -41.07 -17.68
C LEU A 322 5.78 -41.56 -17.66
N TYR A 323 5.56 -42.78 -17.15
CA TYR A 323 4.30 -43.52 -17.27
C TYR A 323 3.15 -42.99 -16.41
N PHE A 324 1.92 -43.07 -16.92
CA PHE A 324 0.70 -42.70 -16.20
C PHE A 324 0.21 -43.76 -15.20
N ASN A 325 -0.32 -43.30 -14.07
CA ASN A 325 -1.10 -44.09 -13.13
C ASN A 325 -2.56 -44.17 -13.60
N VAL A 326 -2.79 -45.03 -14.60
CA VAL A 326 -4.08 -45.35 -15.20
C VAL A 326 -5.24 -45.41 -14.19
N SER A 327 -5.03 -46.01 -13.02
CA SER A 327 -6.06 -46.16 -11.97
C SER A 327 -6.58 -44.85 -11.35
N LYS A 328 -5.89 -43.73 -11.59
CA LYS A 328 -6.28 -42.38 -11.17
C LYS A 328 -6.57 -41.44 -12.34
N CYS A 329 -6.29 -41.86 -13.57
CA CYS A 329 -6.70 -41.12 -14.75
C CYS A 329 -8.23 -41.15 -14.84
N ALA A 330 -8.85 -39.98 -14.98
CA ALA A 330 -10.30 -39.84 -14.93
C ALA A 330 -10.82 -38.89 -16.00
N VAL A 331 -12.06 -39.07 -16.42
CA VAL A 331 -12.76 -38.18 -17.36
C VAL A 331 -14.05 -37.64 -16.74
N ILE A 332 -14.32 -36.35 -16.95
CA ILE A 332 -15.57 -35.69 -16.54
C ILE A 332 -16.18 -34.98 -17.74
N SER A 333 -17.49 -35.10 -17.93
CA SER A 333 -18.23 -34.32 -18.93
C SER A 333 -18.92 -33.15 -18.25
N LEU A 334 -18.59 -31.95 -18.67
CA LEU A 334 -19.18 -30.70 -18.19
C LEU A 334 -20.32 -30.32 -19.15
N SER A 335 -21.56 -30.26 -18.64
CA SER A 335 -22.74 -29.97 -19.45
C SER A 335 -23.93 -29.54 -18.59
N ARG A 336 -24.79 -28.69 -19.16
CA ARG A 336 -26.12 -28.35 -18.60
C ARG A 336 -27.24 -29.28 -19.10
N ALA A 337 -26.94 -30.22 -20.00
CA ALA A 337 -27.93 -31.13 -20.56
C ALA A 337 -28.43 -32.17 -19.53
N ARG A 338 -29.72 -32.48 -19.54
CA ARG A 338 -30.31 -33.52 -18.66
C ARG A 338 -29.80 -34.94 -18.96
N ALA A 339 -29.30 -35.16 -20.17
CA ALA A 339 -28.72 -36.42 -20.64
C ALA A 339 -27.43 -36.09 -21.44
N PRO A 340 -26.28 -35.91 -20.77
CA PRO A 340 -24.99 -35.70 -21.44
C PRO A 340 -24.58 -36.94 -22.25
N ARG A 341 -23.78 -36.74 -23.31
CA ARG A 341 -23.25 -37.83 -24.12
C ARG A 341 -22.06 -38.46 -23.39
N HIS A 342 -22.10 -39.77 -23.16
CA HIS A 342 -21.02 -40.48 -22.47
C HIS A 342 -20.23 -41.35 -23.43
N HIS A 343 -19.20 -40.77 -24.04
CA HIS A 343 -18.17 -41.54 -24.74
C HIS A 343 -17.17 -42.17 -23.75
N GLN A 344 -16.52 -43.26 -24.15
CA GLN A 344 -15.51 -43.96 -23.37
C GLN A 344 -14.13 -43.71 -23.96
N TYR A 345 -13.22 -43.15 -23.16
CA TYR A 345 -11.83 -42.92 -23.55
C TYR A 345 -10.91 -44.00 -23.00
N ILE A 346 -9.83 -44.29 -23.73
CA ILE A 346 -8.88 -45.35 -23.41
C ILE A 346 -7.50 -44.72 -23.16
N VAL A 347 -6.94 -44.95 -21.97
CA VAL A 347 -5.59 -44.55 -21.59
C VAL A 347 -4.74 -45.80 -21.36
N ASP A 348 -3.62 -45.93 -22.06
CA ASP A 348 -2.70 -47.08 -21.96
C ASP A 348 -3.42 -48.46 -22.11
N GLY A 349 -4.38 -48.54 -23.04
CA GLY A 349 -5.19 -49.74 -23.30
C GLY A 349 -6.31 -50.01 -22.28
N THR A 350 -6.48 -49.17 -21.26
CA THR A 350 -7.49 -49.31 -20.21
C THR A 350 -8.55 -48.20 -20.30
N PRO A 351 -9.85 -48.47 -20.15
CA PRO A 351 -10.86 -47.42 -20.09
C PRO A 351 -10.65 -46.46 -18.91
N MET A 352 -10.67 -45.15 -19.17
CA MET A 352 -10.62 -44.11 -18.13
C MET A 352 -11.87 -44.15 -17.25
N GLN A 353 -11.71 -43.95 -15.95
CA GLN A 353 -12.86 -43.86 -15.05
C GLN A 353 -13.63 -42.55 -15.31
N ARG A 354 -14.91 -42.66 -15.68
CA ARG A 354 -15.80 -41.50 -15.78
C ARG A 354 -16.30 -41.10 -14.38
N VAL A 355 -16.13 -39.83 -14.02
CA VAL A 355 -16.49 -39.26 -12.71
C VAL A 355 -17.45 -38.08 -12.86
N THR A 356 -18.26 -37.81 -11.84
CA THR A 356 -19.15 -36.64 -11.75
C THR A 356 -18.57 -35.49 -10.91
N GLU A 357 -17.47 -35.74 -10.22
CA GLU A 357 -16.71 -34.78 -9.42
C GLU A 357 -15.23 -35.15 -9.47
N VAL A 358 -14.37 -34.14 -9.62
CA VAL A 358 -12.91 -34.28 -9.60
C VAL A 358 -12.31 -33.17 -8.75
N LYS A 359 -11.17 -33.44 -8.11
CA LYS A 359 -10.44 -32.43 -7.35
C LYS A 359 -9.25 -31.92 -8.18
N ASP A 360 -9.36 -30.70 -8.67
CA ASP A 360 -8.42 -30.05 -9.57
C ASP A 360 -7.75 -28.87 -8.84
N LEU A 361 -6.42 -28.91 -8.66
CA LEU A 361 -5.60 -27.87 -8.02
C LEU A 361 -6.17 -27.29 -6.69
N GLY A 362 -6.83 -28.15 -5.91
CA GLY A 362 -7.43 -27.81 -4.61
C GLY A 362 -8.91 -27.44 -4.64
N LEU A 363 -9.50 -27.27 -5.82
CA LEU A 363 -10.92 -27.03 -6.07
C LEU A 363 -11.65 -28.34 -6.40
N ASN A 364 -12.83 -28.58 -5.83
CA ASN A 364 -13.70 -29.66 -6.30
C ASN A 364 -14.59 -29.14 -7.44
N ILE A 365 -14.38 -29.67 -8.64
CA ILE A 365 -15.16 -29.37 -9.86
C ILE A 365 -16.18 -30.49 -10.06
N THR A 366 -17.44 -30.14 -10.28
CA THR A 366 -18.55 -31.08 -10.55
C THR A 366 -19.01 -30.98 -12.00
N ALA A 367 -19.68 -32.04 -12.50
CA ALA A 367 -20.14 -32.14 -13.88
C ALA A 367 -21.15 -31.04 -14.29
N ASP A 368 -21.88 -30.51 -13.30
CA ASP A 368 -22.84 -29.41 -13.41
C ASP A 368 -22.22 -28.03 -13.16
N LEU A 369 -20.90 -27.94 -12.91
CA LEU A 369 -20.16 -26.74 -12.50
C LEU A 369 -20.69 -26.02 -11.24
N HIS A 370 -21.47 -26.70 -10.38
CA HIS A 370 -21.95 -26.14 -9.12
C HIS A 370 -20.97 -26.37 -7.95
N PHE A 371 -20.23 -25.34 -7.55
CA PHE A 371 -19.25 -25.40 -6.46
C PHE A 371 -19.81 -25.60 -5.04
N ARG A 372 -21.09 -25.92 -4.89
CA ARG A 372 -21.80 -26.10 -3.60
C ARG A 372 -21.04 -27.01 -2.62
N LYS A 373 -20.63 -28.20 -3.09
CA LYS A 373 -19.89 -29.18 -2.28
C LYS A 373 -18.47 -28.71 -1.92
N HIS A 374 -17.81 -27.96 -2.81
CA HIS A 374 -16.52 -27.35 -2.52
C HIS A 374 -16.64 -26.32 -1.38
N ILE A 375 -17.62 -25.43 -1.46
CA ILE A 375 -17.90 -24.41 -0.43
C ILE A 375 -18.15 -25.07 0.92
N GLU A 376 -19.00 -26.10 1.00
CA GLU A 376 -19.26 -26.84 2.23
C GLU A 376 -17.99 -27.44 2.85
N LEU A 377 -17.08 -28.00 2.03
CA LEU A 377 -15.80 -28.54 2.49
C LEU A 377 -14.84 -27.45 2.98
N VAL A 378 -14.78 -26.31 2.28
CA VAL A 378 -13.98 -25.13 2.65
C VAL A 378 -14.46 -24.56 3.98
N CYS A 379 -15.76 -24.27 4.11
CA CYS A 379 -16.40 -23.83 5.36
C CYS A 379 -16.07 -24.79 6.51
N LYS A 380 -16.32 -26.10 6.33
CA LYS A 380 -16.09 -27.12 7.36
C LYS A 380 -14.61 -27.18 7.81
N LYS A 381 -13.66 -26.96 6.89
CA LYS A 381 -12.23 -26.89 7.21
C LYS A 381 -11.90 -25.60 7.98
N ALA A 382 -12.42 -24.46 7.55
CA ALA A 382 -12.26 -23.17 8.21
C ALA A 382 -12.84 -23.17 9.63
N TYR A 383 -14.11 -23.57 9.82
CA TYR A 383 -14.74 -23.72 11.13
C TYR A 383 -13.97 -24.63 12.09
N ARG A 384 -13.40 -25.73 11.61
CA ARG A 384 -12.59 -26.64 12.45
C ARG A 384 -11.31 -25.96 12.92
N ASN A 385 -10.63 -25.21 12.04
CA ASN A 385 -9.43 -24.48 12.37
C ASN A 385 -9.74 -23.28 13.28
N LEU A 386 -10.85 -22.57 13.05
CA LEU A 386 -11.36 -21.49 13.92
C LEU A 386 -11.66 -22.02 15.33
N GLY A 387 -12.35 -23.16 15.44
CA GLY A 387 -12.60 -23.79 16.73
C GLY A 387 -11.32 -24.26 17.45
N PHE A 388 -10.28 -24.67 16.71
CA PHE A 388 -8.96 -24.96 17.28
C PHE A 388 -8.29 -23.66 17.77
N PHE A 389 -8.25 -22.63 16.92
CA PHE A 389 -7.73 -21.32 17.24
C PHE A 389 -8.39 -20.73 18.50
N LEU A 390 -9.73 -20.66 18.57
CA LEU A 390 -10.47 -20.13 19.72
C LEU A 390 -10.28 -20.93 21.04
N ARG A 391 -9.74 -22.15 20.99
CA ARG A 391 -9.34 -22.89 22.20
C ARG A 391 -7.93 -22.54 22.64
N GLN A 392 -6.98 -22.44 21.71
CA GLN A 392 -5.56 -22.16 22.02
C GLN A 392 -5.27 -20.66 22.18
N ALA A 393 -6.06 -19.79 21.56
CA ALA A 393 -5.88 -18.33 21.57
C ALA A 393 -6.33 -17.66 22.88
N ARG A 394 -6.93 -18.40 23.82
CA ARG A 394 -7.47 -17.85 25.09
C ARG A 394 -6.43 -17.16 25.96
N GLU A 395 -5.18 -17.56 25.85
CA GLU A 395 -4.04 -17.02 26.61
C GLU A 395 -3.26 -15.95 25.82
N PHE A 396 -3.63 -15.70 24.56
CA PHE A 396 -2.98 -14.68 23.74
C PHE A 396 -3.61 -13.32 24.06
N THR A 397 -2.80 -12.39 24.56
CA THR A 397 -3.21 -11.00 24.83
C THR A 397 -2.86 -10.03 23.70
N ASN A 398 -2.02 -10.45 22.74
CA ASN A 398 -1.56 -9.62 21.63
C ASN A 398 -2.50 -9.73 20.42
N ILE A 399 -3.24 -8.65 20.14
CA ILE A 399 -4.23 -8.58 19.06
C ILE A 399 -3.64 -8.78 17.66
N VAL A 400 -2.39 -8.36 17.42
CA VAL A 400 -1.68 -8.55 16.13
C VAL A 400 -1.37 -10.03 15.92
N ALA A 401 -0.97 -10.74 16.98
CA ALA A 401 -0.75 -12.19 16.93
C ALA A 401 -2.07 -12.97 16.70
N ILE A 402 -3.15 -12.57 17.37
CA ILE A 402 -4.51 -13.12 17.16
C ILE A 402 -4.93 -12.96 15.70
N ARG A 403 -4.81 -11.76 15.13
CA ARG A 403 -5.15 -11.48 13.74
C ARG A 403 -4.30 -12.30 12.76
N ALA A 404 -2.97 -12.31 12.93
CA ALA A 404 -2.08 -13.07 12.06
C ALA A 404 -2.37 -14.59 12.09
N LEU A 405 -2.72 -15.14 13.26
CA LEU A 405 -3.12 -16.54 13.40
C LEU A 405 -4.48 -16.83 12.75
N TYR A 406 -5.46 -15.94 12.89
CA TYR A 406 -6.76 -16.05 12.20
C TYR A 406 -6.59 -16.00 10.67
N GLU A 407 -5.84 -15.02 10.16
CA GLU A 407 -5.56 -14.85 8.74
C GLU A 407 -4.86 -16.10 8.17
N ALA A 408 -3.83 -16.60 8.86
CA ALA A 408 -3.06 -17.77 8.43
C ALA A 408 -3.84 -19.10 8.52
N LEU A 409 -4.61 -19.33 9.58
CA LEU A 409 -5.23 -20.65 9.86
C LEU A 409 -6.69 -20.79 9.37
N VAL A 410 -7.41 -19.68 9.23
CA VAL A 410 -8.85 -19.67 8.89
C VAL A 410 -9.08 -18.96 7.55
N ARG A 411 -8.71 -17.68 7.45
CA ARG A 411 -8.98 -16.85 6.26
C ARG A 411 -8.33 -17.41 4.99
N SER A 412 -7.09 -17.88 5.10
CA SER A 412 -6.35 -18.55 4.01
C SER A 412 -7.06 -19.75 3.38
N HIS A 413 -7.98 -20.40 4.08
CA HIS A 413 -8.79 -21.49 3.53
C HIS A 413 -10.04 -20.99 2.82
N LEU A 414 -10.62 -19.88 3.26
CA LEU A 414 -11.80 -19.26 2.66
C LEU A 414 -11.46 -18.54 1.34
N GLU A 415 -10.27 -17.95 1.24
CA GLU A 415 -9.86 -17.16 0.05
C GLU A 415 -9.14 -17.99 -1.03
N SER A 416 -8.77 -19.24 -0.73
CA SER A 416 -7.98 -20.08 -1.65
C SER A 416 -8.74 -20.39 -2.95
N ASN A 417 -8.20 -19.92 -4.07
CA ASN A 417 -8.82 -19.97 -5.41
C ASN A 417 -10.24 -19.35 -5.46
N ALA A 418 -10.64 -18.46 -4.52
CA ALA A 418 -12.02 -17.98 -4.39
C ALA A 418 -12.57 -17.29 -5.65
N ILE A 419 -11.70 -16.62 -6.42
CA ILE A 419 -11.99 -16.04 -7.73
C ILE A 419 -12.58 -17.03 -8.76
N VAL A 420 -12.39 -18.34 -8.55
CA VAL A 420 -12.88 -19.40 -9.43
C VAL A 420 -14.28 -19.90 -9.03
N TRP A 421 -14.62 -19.87 -7.73
CA TRP A 421 -15.77 -20.61 -7.18
C TRP A 421 -16.76 -19.79 -6.35
N ALA A 422 -16.55 -18.49 -6.20
CA ALA A 422 -17.35 -17.61 -5.34
C ALA A 422 -18.88 -17.82 -5.50
N PRO A 423 -19.61 -18.25 -4.45
CA PRO A 423 -21.04 -18.48 -4.52
C PRO A 423 -21.88 -17.25 -4.90
N HIS A 424 -22.68 -17.46 -5.93
CA HIS A 424 -23.78 -16.60 -6.38
C HIS A 424 -25.08 -16.83 -5.56
N GLU A 425 -25.20 -17.97 -4.88
CA GLU A 425 -26.38 -18.32 -4.07
C GLU A 425 -26.25 -17.84 -2.62
N ALA A 426 -27.21 -17.04 -2.16
CA ALA A 426 -27.22 -16.43 -0.82
C ALA A 426 -27.02 -17.43 0.34
N LYS A 427 -27.58 -18.65 0.23
CA LYS A 427 -27.42 -19.72 1.24
C LYS A 427 -25.95 -20.09 1.48
N TYR A 428 -25.17 -20.28 0.42
CA TYR A 428 -23.79 -20.76 0.52
C TYR A 428 -22.85 -19.64 0.95
N SER A 429 -23.16 -18.42 0.55
CA SER A 429 -22.45 -17.24 1.03
C SER A 429 -22.75 -16.97 2.52
N PHE A 430 -23.98 -17.22 3.00
CA PHE A 430 -24.31 -17.22 4.44
C PHE A 430 -23.66 -18.38 5.23
N MET A 431 -23.16 -19.43 4.56
CA MET A 431 -22.30 -20.46 5.20
C MET A 431 -20.83 -20.03 5.30
N LEU A 432 -20.42 -19.04 4.50
CA LEU A 432 -19.11 -18.41 4.60
C LEU A 432 -19.13 -17.32 5.68
N GLU A 433 -20.25 -16.61 5.85
CA GLU A 433 -20.53 -15.84 7.05
C GLU A 433 -20.54 -16.78 8.28
N LEU A 434 -19.53 -16.68 9.14
CA LEU A 434 -19.28 -17.65 10.21
C LEU A 434 -20.39 -17.74 11.30
N ASP A 435 -21.42 -16.90 11.22
CA ASP A 435 -22.54 -16.75 12.16
C ASP A 435 -23.59 -17.88 12.13
N GLY A 436 -23.80 -18.53 10.98
CA GLY A 436 -25.00 -19.35 10.72
C GLY A 436 -25.19 -20.65 11.54
N HIS A 437 -24.14 -21.17 12.19
CA HIS A 437 -24.19 -22.48 12.89
C HIS A 437 -24.01 -22.45 14.41
N ALA A 438 -23.59 -21.33 15.00
CA ALA A 438 -23.54 -21.18 16.46
C ALA A 438 -24.94 -21.29 17.10
N ARG A 439 -25.97 -20.81 16.39
CA ARG A 439 -27.37 -20.69 16.84
C ARG A 439 -28.10 -22.01 17.16
N ARG A 440 -27.49 -23.20 16.94
CA ARG A 440 -28.20 -24.50 17.06
C ARG A 440 -27.81 -25.44 18.21
N ARG A 441 -26.80 -25.15 19.04
CA ARG A 441 -26.42 -26.04 20.16
C ARG A 441 -25.97 -25.31 21.45
N ARG A 442 -26.86 -25.38 22.47
CA ARG A 442 -26.65 -25.32 23.94
C ARG A 442 -26.85 -23.96 24.68
N ARG A 443 -27.96 -23.89 25.43
CA ARG A 443 -28.02 -23.41 26.83
C ARG A 443 -27.45 -24.49 27.79
N PRO A 444 -27.21 -24.25 29.10
CA PRO A 444 -27.29 -22.99 29.85
C PRO A 444 -26.04 -22.63 30.71
N ARG A 445 -26.12 -21.43 31.30
CA ARG A 445 -25.45 -20.88 32.51
C ARG A 445 -24.28 -19.89 32.35
N LEU A 446 -24.64 -18.67 32.76
CA LEU A 446 -23.91 -17.56 33.36
C LEU A 446 -23.34 -16.43 32.47
N LEU A 447 -23.78 -15.23 32.86
CA LEU A 447 -23.17 -13.89 32.71
C LEU A 447 -23.30 -13.17 31.34
N ALA A 448 -24.46 -12.49 31.22
CA ALA A 448 -24.71 -11.13 30.73
C ALA A 448 -23.90 -10.52 29.56
N VAL A 449 -24.62 -9.97 28.56
CA VAL A 449 -24.71 -8.54 28.11
C VAL A 449 -25.49 -8.48 26.74
N PRO A 450 -26.13 -7.36 26.30
CA PRO A 450 -26.89 -7.21 25.01
C PRO A 450 -26.06 -6.64 23.85
N ALA A 451 -26.06 -7.20 22.63
CA ALA A 451 -27.12 -7.33 21.60
C ALA A 451 -27.95 -6.08 21.28
N ALA A 452 -28.16 -5.69 20.03
CA ALA A 452 -27.51 -6.07 18.77
C ALA A 452 -27.93 -5.09 17.66
N ARG A 453 -27.17 -5.10 16.56
CA ARG A 453 -27.59 -4.69 15.20
C ARG A 453 -29.00 -5.20 14.84
N THR A 454 -29.70 -4.47 13.95
CA THR A 454 -30.41 -5.00 12.76
C THR A 454 -30.98 -3.84 11.92
N ASN A 455 -31.19 -3.91 10.59
CA ASN A 455 -30.67 -4.71 9.46
C ASN A 455 -31.16 -4.02 8.15
N LEU A 456 -30.33 -3.76 7.13
CA LEU A 456 -29.89 -4.65 6.02
C LEU A 456 -30.96 -5.08 5.00
N LEU A 457 -30.67 -4.74 3.72
CA LEU A 457 -30.87 -5.44 2.43
C LEU A 457 -30.19 -4.50 1.38
N GLN A 458 -29.38 -4.88 0.38
CA GLN A 458 -29.07 -6.14 -0.30
C GLN A 458 -27.53 -6.30 -0.53
N GLU A 459 -27.13 -7.32 -1.32
CA GLU A 459 -25.78 -7.65 -1.87
C GLU A 459 -24.96 -8.81 -1.24
N ALA A 460 -23.95 -9.28 -1.99
CA ALA A 460 -23.51 -10.68 -2.05
C ALA A 460 -22.76 -11.17 -0.77
N PRO A 461 -23.14 -12.31 -0.17
CA PRO A 461 -22.75 -12.55 1.24
C PRO A 461 -21.31 -13.06 1.51
N LEU A 462 -20.45 -13.24 0.49
CA LEU A 462 -19.06 -13.70 0.72
C LEU A 462 -18.16 -12.56 1.23
N THR A 463 -18.35 -11.35 0.73
CA THR A 463 -17.60 -10.15 1.13
C THR A 463 -17.91 -9.77 2.58
N ARG A 464 -19.16 -9.97 3.01
CA ARG A 464 -19.63 -9.74 4.38
C ARG A 464 -18.99 -10.68 5.40
N ALA A 465 -18.70 -11.92 5.02
CA ALA A 465 -17.96 -12.88 5.84
C ALA A 465 -16.51 -12.48 6.12
N LEU A 466 -15.86 -11.78 5.18
CA LEU A 466 -14.43 -11.47 5.24
C LEU A 466 -14.11 -10.07 5.78
N ARG A 467 -15.04 -9.09 5.69
CA ARG A 467 -14.85 -7.76 6.30
C ARG A 467 -15.06 -7.76 7.83
N VAL A 468 -16.05 -8.50 8.35
CA VAL A 468 -16.42 -8.59 9.80
C VAL A 468 -15.34 -9.24 10.69
N LEU A 469 -14.16 -9.57 10.13
CA LEU A 469 -13.07 -10.26 10.83
C LEU A 469 -11.70 -9.59 10.67
N ASN A 470 -11.66 -8.33 10.19
CA ASN A 470 -10.43 -7.52 10.14
C ASN A 470 -10.35 -6.44 11.22
N ASP A 471 -11.48 -5.98 11.76
CA ASP A 471 -11.50 -4.97 12.81
C ASP A 471 -11.35 -5.57 14.20
N THR A 472 -10.52 -4.93 15.02
CA THR A 472 -10.18 -5.40 16.37
C THR A 472 -11.34 -5.26 17.37
N ALA A 473 -12.40 -4.54 17.00
CA ALA A 473 -13.63 -4.40 17.77
C ALA A 473 -14.58 -5.61 17.65
N ASP A 474 -14.75 -6.18 16.45
CA ASP A 474 -15.73 -7.27 16.20
C ASP A 474 -15.42 -8.55 17.04
N ILE A 475 -14.16 -8.79 17.42
CA ILE A 475 -13.78 -9.92 18.29
C ILE A 475 -14.29 -9.74 19.73
N VAL A 476 -14.45 -8.49 20.18
CA VAL A 476 -15.00 -8.14 21.50
C VAL A 476 -16.53 -8.12 21.44
N ASP A 477 -17.13 -7.58 20.39
CA ASP A 477 -18.60 -7.50 20.25
C ASP A 477 -19.30 -8.86 20.15
N ILE A 478 -18.60 -9.92 19.73
CA ILE A 478 -19.11 -11.30 19.80
C ILE A 478 -19.42 -11.73 21.25
N PHE A 479 -18.79 -11.14 22.27
CA PHE A 479 -19.09 -11.42 23.69
C PHE A 479 -20.24 -10.59 24.25
N THR A 480 -20.43 -9.37 23.74
CA THR A 480 -21.47 -8.42 24.16
C THR A 480 -22.88 -8.88 23.73
N VAL A 481 -22.98 -9.96 22.92
CA VAL A 481 -24.01 -10.39 21.97
C VAL A 481 -25.49 -10.75 22.36
N SER A 482 -26.09 -10.59 23.57
CA SER A 482 -27.39 -11.30 23.90
C SER A 482 -28.34 -10.83 25.07
N LEU A 483 -29.14 -9.72 24.98
CA LEU A 483 -30.15 -9.34 26.01
C LEU A 483 -31.37 -8.39 25.64
N ASN A 484 -31.54 -7.81 24.44
CA ASN A 484 -32.47 -6.67 24.18
C ASN A 484 -33.97 -6.96 23.78
N GLU A 485 -34.56 -8.13 24.06
CA GLU A 485 -35.85 -8.56 23.45
C GLU A 485 -37.14 -8.41 24.32
N PHE A 486 -37.22 -7.52 25.33
CA PHE A 486 -38.32 -7.59 26.35
C PHE A 486 -39.15 -6.33 26.68
N THR A 487 -38.95 -5.18 26.03
CA THR A 487 -39.74 -3.95 26.28
C THR A 487 -40.73 -3.70 25.13
N LYS A 488 -42.01 -3.40 25.42
CA LYS A 488 -43.04 -3.19 24.38
C LYS A 488 -43.67 -1.80 24.46
N VAL A 489 -43.96 -1.20 23.31
CA VAL A 489 -44.56 0.15 23.20
C VAL A 489 -45.78 0.10 22.30
N ALA A 490 -46.86 0.78 22.67
CA ALA A 490 -48.09 0.84 21.87
C ALA A 490 -48.84 2.18 22.03
N GLY A 491 -49.39 2.69 20.93
CA GLY A 491 -50.26 3.87 20.92
C GLY A 491 -50.17 4.64 19.60
N ASP A 492 -51.30 5.15 19.12
CA ASP A 492 -51.38 5.84 17.82
C ASP A 492 -50.66 7.19 17.80
N ALA A 493 -50.47 7.79 18.99
CA ALA A 493 -49.68 9.01 19.24
C ALA A 493 -48.18 8.90 18.85
N LEU A 494 -47.71 7.71 18.46
CA LEU A 494 -46.35 7.48 17.94
C LEU A 494 -46.30 7.45 16.40
N LYS A 495 -47.40 7.81 15.71
CA LYS A 495 -47.49 7.89 14.25
C LYS A 495 -48.08 9.23 13.79
N GLU A 496 -49.20 9.64 14.39
CA GLU A 496 -49.86 10.91 14.11
C GLU A 496 -50.28 11.58 15.42
N GLY A 497 -50.28 12.92 15.44
CA GLY A 497 -50.60 13.71 16.62
C GLY A 497 -51.37 14.99 16.30
N LYS A 498 -51.93 15.63 17.33
CA LYS A 498 -52.69 16.88 17.21
C LYS A 498 -52.07 17.96 18.08
N THR A 499 -52.03 19.17 17.54
CA THR A 499 -51.61 20.38 18.27
C THR A 499 -52.65 20.76 19.33
N HIS A 500 -52.19 21.33 20.43
CA HIS A 500 -53.00 21.78 21.58
C HIS A 500 -53.84 20.68 22.29
N ALA A 501 -53.67 19.41 21.93
CA ALA A 501 -54.32 18.25 22.54
C ALA A 501 -53.26 17.28 23.10
N ASP A 502 -53.66 16.45 24.07
CA ASP A 502 -52.76 15.49 24.70
C ASP A 502 -52.67 14.21 23.86
N ASN A 503 -51.47 13.87 23.41
CA ASN A 503 -51.18 12.71 22.57
C ASN A 503 -50.57 11.62 23.45
N THR A 504 -51.26 10.49 23.63
CA THR A 504 -50.95 9.50 24.67
C THR A 504 -50.59 8.12 24.09
N PHE A 505 -49.56 7.48 24.64
CA PHE A 505 -49.14 6.11 24.35
C PHE A 505 -48.70 5.39 25.63
N THR A 506 -48.49 4.07 25.57
CA THR A 506 -48.09 3.25 26.72
C THR A 506 -46.81 2.45 26.46
N VAL A 507 -46.07 2.18 27.55
CA VAL A 507 -44.82 1.41 27.56
C VAL A 507 -44.95 0.30 28.61
N ASP A 508 -44.92 -0.95 28.19
CA ASP A 508 -44.90 -2.12 29.07
C ASP A 508 -43.44 -2.55 29.32
N THR A 509 -43.05 -2.48 30.59
CA THR A 509 -41.70 -2.83 31.08
C THR A 509 -41.69 -4.08 31.97
N LYS A 510 -42.83 -4.77 32.14
CA LYS A 510 -43.02 -5.88 33.12
C LYS A 510 -41.97 -6.99 33.03
N ASN A 511 -41.43 -7.23 31.83
CA ASN A 511 -40.43 -8.27 31.56
C ASN A 511 -39.03 -7.72 31.20
N ALA A 512 -38.84 -6.39 31.19
CA ALA A 512 -37.63 -5.74 30.67
C ALA A 512 -36.42 -5.76 31.63
N GLY A 513 -36.63 -6.10 32.91
CA GLY A 513 -35.58 -6.14 33.93
C GLY A 513 -35.33 -4.79 34.62
N TYR A 514 -34.17 -4.65 35.28
CA TYR A 514 -33.78 -3.40 35.96
C TYR A 514 -33.06 -2.46 34.99
N GLY A 515 -33.64 -1.27 34.77
CA GLY A 515 -33.07 -0.21 33.94
C GLY A 515 -33.90 1.07 34.04
N GLY A 516 -33.29 2.22 33.74
CA GLY A 516 -34.00 3.51 33.68
C GLY A 516 -34.69 3.72 32.34
N LEU A 517 -35.94 4.20 32.34
CA LEU A 517 -36.61 4.67 31.13
C LEU A 517 -36.30 6.16 30.92
N SER A 518 -35.85 6.53 29.73
CA SER A 518 -35.52 7.90 29.32
C SER A 518 -36.34 8.29 28.10
N LEU A 519 -36.87 9.51 28.08
CA LEU A 519 -37.75 10.02 27.04
C LEU A 519 -37.43 11.48 26.74
N SER A 520 -37.16 11.81 25.47
CA SER A 520 -37.18 13.18 24.94
C SER A 520 -38.11 13.30 23.74
N ILE A 521 -38.65 14.50 23.52
CA ILE A 521 -39.44 14.83 22.34
C ILE A 521 -38.87 16.10 21.73
N GLU A 522 -38.49 16.01 20.46
CA GLU A 522 -37.83 17.08 19.70
C GLU A 522 -38.72 17.47 18.51
N GLY A 523 -38.95 18.76 18.27
CA GLY A 523 -39.84 19.21 17.22
C GLY A 523 -39.95 20.74 17.15
N PRO A 524 -40.85 21.28 16.30
CA PRO A 524 -41.01 22.72 16.08
C PRO A 524 -41.19 23.55 17.35
N SER A 525 -41.92 23.01 18.32
CA SER A 525 -42.11 23.64 19.63
C SER A 525 -41.81 22.68 20.80
N LYS A 526 -41.62 23.25 21.99
CA LYS A 526 -41.44 22.46 23.21
C LYS A 526 -42.76 21.77 23.60
N ALA A 527 -42.79 20.44 23.52
CA ALA A 527 -43.91 19.66 24.03
C ALA A 527 -43.75 19.43 25.55
N GLU A 528 -44.83 19.65 26.33
CA GLU A 528 -44.87 19.18 27.72
C GLU A 528 -45.10 17.67 27.74
N ILE A 529 -44.39 16.96 28.62
CA ILE A 529 -44.43 15.48 28.75
C ILE A 529 -44.92 15.14 30.16
N GLN A 530 -45.90 14.24 30.26
CA GLN A 530 -46.39 13.70 31.52
C GLN A 530 -46.26 12.17 31.50
N CYS A 531 -45.89 11.58 32.65
CA CYS A 531 -45.76 10.14 32.81
C CYS A 531 -46.50 9.69 34.08
N ALA A 532 -47.37 8.70 33.94
CA ALA A 532 -48.13 8.09 35.02
C ALA A 532 -47.85 6.58 35.09
N ASP A 533 -47.45 6.11 36.27
CA ASP A 533 -47.18 4.69 36.55
C ASP A 533 -48.42 4.04 37.20
N SER A 534 -48.96 2.99 36.57
CA SER A 534 -50.09 2.23 37.09
C SER A 534 -49.72 1.17 38.13
N LYS A 535 -48.45 1.12 38.56
CA LYS A 535 -47.86 0.23 39.59
C LYS A 535 -47.91 -1.26 39.29
N ASP A 536 -48.28 -1.62 38.07
CA ASP A 536 -48.34 -2.98 37.56
C ASP A 536 -47.28 -3.24 36.48
N GLY A 537 -46.39 -2.27 36.20
CA GLY A 537 -45.31 -2.34 35.21
C GLY A 537 -45.64 -1.82 33.82
N VAL A 538 -46.75 -1.08 33.67
CA VAL A 538 -47.04 -0.26 32.47
C VAL A 538 -46.93 1.21 32.83
N LEU A 539 -46.31 2.00 31.95
CA LEU A 539 -46.20 3.44 32.05
C LEU A 539 -47.08 4.08 30.97
N ALA A 540 -47.98 4.96 31.36
CA ALA A 540 -48.76 5.80 30.45
C ALA A 540 -48.04 7.14 30.26
N ILE A 541 -47.81 7.52 29.01
CA ILE A 541 -47.03 8.69 28.63
C ILE A 541 -47.88 9.57 27.72
N SER A 542 -48.05 10.83 28.07
CA SER A 542 -48.73 11.82 27.23
C SER A 542 -47.83 13.01 26.93
N TYR A 543 -48.03 13.61 25.75
CA TYR A 543 -47.34 14.84 25.37
C TYR A 543 -48.22 15.81 24.57
N LYS A 544 -47.99 17.10 24.75
CA LYS A 544 -48.82 18.18 24.19
C LYS A 544 -47.99 19.14 23.32
N PRO A 545 -47.95 18.95 21.98
CA PRO A 545 -47.29 19.88 21.07
C PRO A 545 -48.17 21.12 20.82
N THR A 546 -47.53 22.28 20.65
CA THR A 546 -48.24 23.56 20.44
C THR A 546 -48.16 24.10 19.02
N GLU A 547 -47.35 23.50 18.13
CA GLU A 547 -47.20 23.95 16.74
C GLU A 547 -47.28 22.75 15.78
N PRO A 548 -47.78 22.95 14.54
CA PRO A 548 -47.83 21.87 13.55
C PRO A 548 -46.45 21.62 12.92
N GLY A 549 -46.13 20.36 12.68
CA GLY A 549 -44.89 19.89 12.07
C GLY A 549 -44.55 18.46 12.48
N TYR A 550 -43.31 18.03 12.21
CA TYR A 550 -42.85 16.69 12.57
C TYR A 550 -42.15 16.70 13.92
N TYR A 551 -42.62 15.88 14.85
CA TYR A 551 -42.01 15.66 16.16
C TYR A 551 -41.32 14.29 16.20
N ILE A 552 -40.18 14.20 16.87
CA ILE A 552 -39.38 12.99 17.04
C ILE A 552 -39.46 12.58 18.50
N VAL A 553 -39.98 11.38 18.76
CA VAL A 553 -40.12 10.80 20.11
C VAL A 553 -38.99 9.79 20.34
N ASN A 554 -38.00 10.21 21.12
CA ASN A 554 -36.83 9.43 21.53
C ASN A 554 -37.15 8.71 22.85
N LEU A 555 -37.36 7.40 22.81
CA LEU A 555 -37.70 6.57 23.95
C LEU A 555 -36.63 5.49 24.12
N LYS A 556 -36.00 5.46 25.29
CA LYS A 556 -34.87 4.58 25.62
C LYS A 556 -35.11 3.86 26.94
N PHE A 557 -34.64 2.61 27.03
CA PHE A 557 -34.58 1.86 28.29
C PHE A 557 -33.13 1.40 28.50
N ALA A 558 -32.57 1.68 29.68
CA ALA A 558 -31.14 1.48 29.97
C ALA A 558 -30.22 2.06 28.86
N ASP A 559 -30.48 3.32 28.49
CA ASP A 559 -29.79 4.12 27.47
C ASP A 559 -29.82 3.60 26.01
N HIS A 560 -30.53 2.50 25.75
CA HIS A 560 -30.76 1.95 24.41
C HIS A 560 -32.17 2.26 23.90
N HIS A 561 -32.33 2.60 22.62
CA HIS A 561 -33.65 2.83 22.03
C HIS A 561 -34.52 1.57 22.10
N VAL A 562 -35.78 1.74 22.50
CA VAL A 562 -36.77 0.66 22.43
C VAL A 562 -37.23 0.45 20.98
N GLU A 563 -37.77 -0.72 20.67
CA GLU A 563 -38.18 -1.09 19.31
C GLU A 563 -39.14 -0.05 18.70
N GLY A 564 -38.78 0.47 17.53
CA GLY A 564 -39.51 1.54 16.81
C GLY A 564 -39.07 2.97 17.14
N SER A 565 -38.27 3.20 18.19
CA SER A 565 -37.71 4.52 18.50
C SER A 565 -36.40 4.79 17.72
N PRO A 566 -36.14 6.02 17.24
CA PRO A 566 -36.98 7.23 17.31
C PRO A 566 -38.25 7.16 16.46
N PHE A 567 -39.40 7.52 17.05
CA PHE A 567 -40.67 7.59 16.33
C PHE A 567 -40.84 8.97 15.71
N THR A 568 -41.18 9.06 14.42
CA THR A 568 -41.51 10.35 13.77
C THR A 568 -43.02 10.51 13.69
N VAL A 569 -43.53 11.55 14.32
CA VAL A 569 -44.97 11.85 14.45
C VAL A 569 -45.29 13.12 13.68
N LYS A 570 -46.26 13.05 12.77
CA LYS A 570 -46.78 14.25 12.09
C LYS A 570 -47.90 14.90 12.92
N CYS A 571 -47.70 16.14 13.32
CA CYS A 571 -48.73 17.01 13.87
C CYS A 571 -49.19 17.99 12.80
N ALA A 572 -50.47 17.95 12.43
CA ALA A 572 -51.03 18.80 11.38
C ALA A 572 -52.08 19.77 11.94
N ASP A 573 -52.09 20.99 11.41
CA ASP A 573 -53.22 21.91 11.53
C ASP A 573 -53.96 21.99 10.18
N SER A 574 -55.25 22.29 10.22
CA SER A 574 -56.14 22.18 9.06
C SER A 574 -56.21 23.48 8.26
N LYS A 575 -55.62 23.51 7.04
CA LYS A 575 -56.34 23.74 5.76
C LYS A 575 -55.47 24.02 4.52
N ASP A 576 -56.02 23.60 3.39
CA ASP A 576 -55.98 24.15 2.02
C ASP A 576 -54.61 24.37 1.32
N GLY A 577 -54.30 23.47 0.37
CA GLY A 577 -53.05 23.47 -0.39
C GLY A 577 -53.16 23.87 -1.86
N VAL A 578 -52.22 24.74 -2.29
CA VAL A 578 -51.67 24.88 -3.66
C VAL A 578 -50.19 25.27 -3.49
N LEU A 579 -49.29 24.83 -4.36
CA LEU A 579 -47.84 25.11 -4.23
C LEU A 579 -47.23 25.55 -5.57
N ALA A 580 -46.42 26.60 -5.54
CA ALA A 580 -45.67 27.11 -6.70
C ALA A 580 -44.18 26.78 -6.55
N ILE A 581 -43.52 26.39 -7.65
CA ILE A 581 -42.10 26.03 -7.64
C ILE A 581 -41.31 27.09 -8.42
N SER A 582 -40.27 27.65 -7.80
CA SER A 582 -39.27 28.47 -8.47
C SER A 582 -37.87 28.03 -8.06
N TYR A 583 -36.91 28.12 -8.99
CA TYR A 583 -35.51 27.79 -8.75
C TYR A 583 -34.62 28.87 -9.38
N LYS A 584 -33.71 29.44 -8.58
CA LYS A 584 -32.78 30.49 -9.02
C LYS A 584 -31.37 29.90 -9.08
N PRO A 585 -30.77 29.75 -10.28
CA PRO A 585 -29.41 29.25 -10.41
C PRO A 585 -28.39 30.16 -9.71
N THR A 586 -27.41 29.57 -9.04
CA THR A 586 -26.34 30.28 -8.32
C THR A 586 -25.05 30.43 -9.12
N GLU A 587 -24.87 29.66 -10.20
CA GLU A 587 -23.66 29.65 -11.02
C GLU A 587 -23.98 29.61 -12.53
N PRO A 588 -23.05 30.11 -13.39
CA PRO A 588 -23.19 30.02 -14.84
C PRO A 588 -22.90 28.59 -15.34
N GLY A 589 -23.85 27.97 -16.05
CA GLY A 589 -23.73 26.61 -16.55
C GLY A 589 -24.92 26.14 -17.40
N TYR A 590 -24.84 24.93 -17.93
CA TYR A 590 -25.97 24.27 -18.59
C TYR A 590 -26.70 23.36 -17.59
N TYR A 591 -27.97 23.67 -17.33
CA TYR A 591 -28.85 22.94 -16.43
C TYR A 591 -29.79 22.04 -17.23
N ILE A 592 -29.98 20.79 -16.78
CA ILE A 592 -30.96 19.87 -17.36
C ILE A 592 -32.15 19.73 -16.40
N VAL A 593 -33.35 20.05 -16.87
CA VAL A 593 -34.58 20.03 -16.07
C VAL A 593 -35.43 18.83 -16.47
N ASN A 594 -35.58 17.88 -15.55
CA ASN A 594 -36.45 16.72 -15.69
C ASN A 594 -37.83 17.02 -15.08
N LEU A 595 -38.85 17.15 -15.94
CA LEU A 595 -40.26 17.11 -15.52
C LEU A 595 -40.88 15.76 -15.90
N LYS A 596 -41.66 15.19 -14.97
CA LYS A 596 -42.42 13.95 -15.18
C LYS A 596 -43.84 14.10 -14.65
N PHE A 597 -44.77 13.35 -15.24
CA PHE A 597 -46.14 13.21 -14.76
C PHE A 597 -46.53 11.73 -14.88
N ALA A 598 -47.07 11.14 -13.80
CA ALA A 598 -47.38 9.70 -13.73
C ALA A 598 -46.21 8.81 -14.23
N ASP A 599 -44.99 9.07 -13.71
CA ASP A 599 -43.70 8.44 -14.06
C ASP A 599 -43.23 8.52 -15.52
N HIS A 600 -44.02 9.11 -16.41
CA HIS A 600 -43.65 9.39 -17.79
C HIS A 600 -43.05 10.79 -17.90
N HIS A 601 -42.06 10.96 -18.77
CA HIS A 601 -41.60 12.31 -19.14
C HIS A 601 -42.73 13.03 -19.87
N VAL A 602 -43.05 14.26 -19.44
CA VAL A 602 -43.90 15.13 -20.25
C VAL A 602 -43.13 15.55 -21.51
N GLU A 603 -43.85 15.74 -22.60
CA GLU A 603 -43.27 15.96 -23.93
C GLU A 603 -42.24 17.11 -23.93
N GLY A 604 -41.02 16.83 -24.39
CA GLY A 604 -39.87 17.75 -24.37
C GLY A 604 -38.95 17.67 -23.14
N SER A 605 -39.31 16.91 -22.10
CA SER A 605 -38.43 16.60 -20.96
C SER A 605 -37.51 15.41 -21.29
N PRO A 606 -36.18 15.45 -21.01
CA PRO A 606 -35.43 16.52 -20.34
C PRO A 606 -35.20 17.80 -21.17
N PHE A 607 -35.40 18.96 -20.54
CA PHE A 607 -35.05 20.27 -21.10
C PHE A 607 -33.59 20.63 -20.78
N THR A 608 -32.89 21.36 -21.67
CA THR A 608 -31.54 21.90 -21.39
C THR A 608 -31.55 23.43 -21.45
N VAL A 609 -31.02 24.10 -20.41
CA VAL A 609 -31.07 25.56 -20.22
C VAL A 609 -29.67 26.10 -19.90
N LYS A 610 -29.19 27.08 -20.67
CA LYS A 610 -27.90 27.75 -20.43
C LYS A 610 -28.07 29.00 -19.57
N VAL A 611 -27.23 29.16 -18.55
CA VAL A 611 -27.23 30.29 -17.60
C VAL A 611 -25.85 30.96 -17.55
N SER A 612 -25.78 32.28 -17.39
CA SER A 612 -24.53 33.07 -17.41
C SER A 612 -24.58 34.29 -16.48
N GLY A 613 -23.52 34.54 -15.70
CA GLY A 613 -23.33 35.72 -14.84
C GLY A 613 -22.34 35.49 -13.68
N GLU A 614 -21.80 36.57 -13.08
CA GLU A 614 -20.98 36.50 -11.85
C GLU A 614 -21.87 36.50 -10.60
N GLY A 615 -21.59 35.62 -9.63
CA GLY A 615 -22.47 35.37 -8.49
C GLY A 615 -22.27 36.32 -7.30
N SER A 616 -23.35 36.96 -6.84
CA SER A 616 -23.36 37.77 -5.62
C SER A 616 -24.39 37.25 -4.60
N ASN A 617 -23.92 36.64 -3.52
CA ASN A 617 -24.58 36.55 -2.20
C ASN A 617 -23.60 35.91 -1.20
N ARG A 618 -22.85 36.73 -0.46
CA ARG A 618 -22.02 36.29 0.68
C ARG A 618 -22.72 36.69 1.98
N GLN A 619 -22.91 35.73 2.88
CA GLN A 619 -23.45 35.96 4.22
C GLN A 619 -22.32 36.42 5.15
N ARG A 620 -22.65 37.22 6.18
CA ARG A 620 -21.65 37.77 7.11
C ARG A 620 -22.13 37.80 8.55
N GLU A 621 -21.33 37.22 9.44
CA GLU A 621 -21.53 37.23 10.89
C GLU A 621 -20.40 37.97 11.62
N LYS A 622 -20.69 38.51 12.81
CA LYS A 622 -19.72 39.25 13.63
C LYS A 622 -20.03 39.15 15.13
N ILE A 623 -19.00 38.88 15.93
CA ILE A 623 -19.03 39.01 17.39
C ILE A 623 -17.98 40.03 17.88
N GLN A 624 -18.24 40.67 19.02
CA GLN A 624 -17.32 41.58 19.71
C GLN A 624 -17.32 41.31 21.22
N ARG A 625 -16.13 41.38 21.84
CA ARG A 625 -15.91 41.22 23.29
C ARG A 625 -14.90 42.24 23.80
N GLN A 626 -15.21 42.88 24.92
CA GLN A 626 -14.28 43.76 25.63
C GLN A 626 -13.35 42.90 26.50
N ARG A 627 -12.04 43.17 26.50
CA ARG A 627 -11.06 42.45 27.32
C ARG A 627 -10.37 43.35 28.33
N GLU A 628 -10.30 42.85 29.56
CA GLU A 628 -9.45 43.36 30.63
C GLU A 628 -8.01 42.86 30.44
N GLN A 629 -7.04 43.61 30.95
CA GLN A 629 -5.63 43.26 30.87
C GLN A 629 -5.32 42.07 31.81
N ALA A 630 -4.62 41.05 31.30
CA ALA A 630 -4.16 39.94 32.12
C ALA A 630 -3.15 40.44 33.19
N PRO A 631 -3.16 39.90 34.42
CA PRO A 631 -2.27 40.36 35.49
C PRO A 631 -0.80 40.21 35.10
N LEU A 632 -0.02 41.27 35.37
CA LEU A 632 1.42 41.31 35.09
C LEU A 632 2.14 40.23 35.90
N THR A 633 3.17 39.62 35.29
CA THR A 633 3.88 38.49 35.88
C THR A 633 5.22 38.92 36.46
N GLU A 634 5.46 38.54 37.71
CA GLU A 634 6.69 38.80 38.45
C GLU A 634 7.70 37.65 38.30
N VAL A 635 8.99 37.98 38.40
CA VAL A 635 10.09 37.00 38.39
C VAL A 635 9.90 35.98 39.51
N GLY A 636 10.08 34.68 39.22
CA GLY A 636 9.84 33.60 40.17
C GLY A 636 8.40 33.07 40.23
N THR A 637 7.45 33.67 39.52
CA THR A 637 6.06 33.17 39.45
C THR A 637 5.98 31.92 38.56
N ASN A 638 5.28 30.87 38.98
CA ASN A 638 5.02 29.72 38.10
C ASN A 638 4.06 30.13 36.96
N CYS A 639 4.57 30.11 35.73
CA CYS A 639 3.88 30.57 34.54
C CYS A 639 3.29 29.39 33.76
N LYS A 640 2.05 29.57 33.30
CA LYS A 640 1.32 28.59 32.48
C LYS A 640 0.95 29.20 31.13
N LEU A 641 1.30 28.51 30.05
CA LEU A 641 0.82 28.79 28.68
C LEU A 641 -0.04 27.60 28.22
N THR A 642 -1.23 27.84 27.66
CA THR A 642 -2.15 26.78 27.24
C THR A 642 -2.45 26.80 25.73
N PHE A 643 -2.61 25.62 25.13
CA PHE A 643 -2.96 25.42 23.71
C PHE A 643 -3.62 24.05 23.49
N LYS A 644 -4.41 23.89 22.41
CA LYS A 644 -5.18 22.67 22.11
C LYS A 644 -4.66 21.98 20.84
N MET A 645 -4.47 20.66 20.89
CA MET A 645 -4.05 19.76 19.81
C MET A 645 -4.71 18.37 19.93
N PRO A 646 -5.94 18.18 19.42
CA PRO A 646 -6.62 16.89 19.47
C PRO A 646 -5.90 15.80 18.65
N GLY A 647 -5.84 14.57 19.18
CA GLY A 647 -5.32 13.40 18.47
C GLY A 647 -3.79 13.31 18.36
N ILE A 648 -3.05 14.20 19.03
CA ILE A 648 -1.60 14.10 19.27
C ILE A 648 -1.37 13.50 20.67
N THR A 649 -0.18 12.95 20.94
CA THR A 649 0.20 12.54 22.30
C THR A 649 1.31 13.44 22.84
N SER A 650 1.36 13.63 24.16
CA SER A 650 2.39 14.45 24.82
C SER A 650 3.83 13.99 24.51
N PHE A 651 4.06 12.72 24.19
CA PHE A 651 5.36 12.18 23.81
C PHE A 651 5.92 12.70 22.47
N ASP A 652 5.06 13.19 21.56
CA ASP A 652 5.51 13.79 20.28
C ASP A 652 5.81 15.31 20.41
N LEU A 653 5.59 15.90 21.58
CA LEU A 653 5.73 17.34 21.85
C LEU A 653 6.97 17.66 22.71
N ALA A 654 7.68 18.73 22.35
CA ALA A 654 8.80 19.27 23.13
C ALA A 654 8.65 20.78 23.32
N ALA A 655 8.98 21.31 24.50
CA ALA A 655 8.94 22.75 24.79
C ALA A 655 10.23 23.25 25.44
N THR A 656 10.66 24.45 25.04
CA THR A 656 11.86 25.12 25.56
C THR A 656 11.59 26.61 25.72
N VAL A 657 11.97 27.19 26.86
CA VAL A 657 11.81 28.61 27.16
C VAL A 657 13.18 29.28 27.12
N THR A 658 13.31 30.33 26.30
CA THR A 658 14.54 31.13 26.19
C THR A 658 14.36 32.45 26.91
N SER A 659 15.27 32.78 27.82
CA SER A 659 15.27 34.05 28.57
C SER A 659 15.68 35.24 27.68
N PRO A 660 15.43 36.49 28.11
CA PRO A 660 15.90 37.68 27.42
C PRO A 660 17.43 37.73 27.25
N GLY A 661 18.19 37.12 28.19
CA GLY A 661 19.63 36.94 28.10
C GLY A 661 20.11 35.84 27.13
N GLY A 662 19.20 35.16 26.42
CA GLY A 662 19.52 34.11 25.45
C GLY A 662 19.71 32.71 26.06
N VAL A 663 19.43 32.51 27.35
CA VAL A 663 19.55 31.20 28.01
C VAL A 663 18.29 30.38 27.75
N SER A 664 18.41 29.25 27.06
CA SER A 664 17.31 28.30 26.85
C SER A 664 17.29 27.21 27.91
N GLU A 665 16.13 26.97 28.51
CA GLU A 665 15.85 25.87 29.43
C GLU A 665 14.65 25.04 28.92
N ASP A 666 14.64 23.72 29.17
CA ASP A 666 13.50 22.87 28.84
C ASP A 666 12.30 23.22 29.73
N ALA A 667 11.09 23.15 29.16
CA ALA A 667 9.85 23.46 29.87
C ALA A 667 8.89 22.27 29.88
N GLU A 668 8.22 22.06 31.01
CA GLU A 668 7.38 20.89 31.23
C GLU A 668 6.04 21.04 30.49
N ILE A 669 5.69 20.06 29.66
CA ILE A 669 4.38 19.97 29.00
C ILE A 669 3.52 18.96 29.76
N GLN A 670 2.36 19.41 30.24
CA GLN A 670 1.35 18.55 30.85
C GLN A 670 0.06 18.58 30.02
N GLU A 671 -0.50 17.39 29.76
CA GLU A 671 -1.87 17.26 29.25
C GLU A 671 -2.87 17.47 30.39
N VAL A 672 -3.83 18.37 30.18
CA VAL A 672 -4.80 18.81 31.20
C VAL A 672 -6.16 18.12 31.00
N GLU A 673 -6.59 18.03 29.74
CA GLU A 673 -7.80 17.37 29.25
C GLU A 673 -7.50 16.81 27.84
N ASP A 674 -8.38 16.00 27.25
CA ASP A 674 -8.15 15.33 25.95
C ASP A 674 -7.73 16.32 24.83
N GLY A 675 -6.47 16.23 24.42
CA GLY A 675 -5.88 17.13 23.42
C GLY A 675 -5.71 18.58 23.90
N LEU A 676 -5.69 18.86 25.20
CA LEU A 676 -5.44 20.18 25.78
C LEU A 676 -4.14 20.18 26.59
N TYR A 677 -3.15 20.95 26.13
CA TYR A 677 -1.82 20.98 26.71
C TYR A 677 -1.52 22.29 27.44
N SER A 678 -0.65 22.20 28.45
CA SER A 678 -0.09 23.34 29.14
C SER A 678 1.41 23.22 29.35
N VAL A 679 2.13 24.29 28.98
CA VAL A 679 3.57 24.44 29.22
C VAL A 679 3.75 25.23 30.52
N HIS A 680 4.57 24.70 31.42
CA HIS A 680 4.90 25.30 32.71
C HIS A 680 6.37 25.72 32.76
N PHE A 681 6.65 26.91 33.28
CA PHE A 681 8.00 27.42 33.47
C PHE A 681 8.06 28.51 34.53
N VAL A 682 9.25 28.77 35.08
CA VAL A 682 9.48 29.84 36.08
C VAL A 682 10.51 30.83 35.53
N PRO A 683 10.14 32.07 35.18
CA PRO A 683 11.07 33.05 34.63
C PRO A 683 12.00 33.58 35.73
N LYS A 684 13.29 33.67 35.41
CA LYS A 684 14.37 34.09 36.32
C LYS A 684 14.84 35.53 36.08
N GLU A 685 14.41 36.15 34.97
CA GLU A 685 14.83 37.48 34.52
C GLU A 685 13.61 38.36 34.20
N LEU A 686 13.79 39.68 34.15
CA LEU A 686 12.79 40.61 33.63
C LEU A 686 12.96 40.77 32.11
N GLY A 687 11.87 40.68 31.36
CA GLY A 687 11.85 40.87 29.91
C GLY A 687 11.04 39.82 29.14
N VAL A 688 11.17 39.85 27.81
CA VAL A 688 10.44 38.98 26.88
C VAL A 688 11.10 37.59 26.81
N HIS A 689 10.43 36.58 27.35
CA HIS A 689 10.84 35.19 27.20
C HIS A 689 10.24 34.60 25.91
N THR A 690 10.96 33.67 25.27
CA THR A 690 10.54 33.02 24.03
C THR A 690 10.23 31.55 24.30
N VAL A 691 8.94 31.19 24.31
CA VAL A 691 8.45 29.83 24.53
C VAL A 691 8.30 29.12 23.19
N SER A 692 9.25 28.23 22.88
CA SER A 692 9.17 27.36 21.72
C SER A 692 8.45 26.08 22.09
N VAL A 693 7.54 25.62 21.23
CA VAL A 693 6.83 24.35 21.35
C VAL A 693 6.85 23.70 19.97
N LYS A 694 7.29 22.45 19.91
CA LYS A 694 7.51 21.71 18.68
C LYS A 694 6.80 20.36 18.71
N TYR A 695 6.26 19.96 17.57
CA TYR A 695 5.82 18.60 17.28
C TYR A 695 6.80 17.99 16.29
N ARG A 696 7.50 16.89 16.68
CA ARG A 696 8.51 16.21 15.83
C ARG A 696 9.51 17.19 15.19
N GLU A 697 10.18 17.98 16.02
CA GLU A 697 11.13 19.05 15.66
C GLU A 697 10.59 20.28 14.89
N ILE A 698 9.32 20.30 14.49
CA ILE A 698 8.70 21.42 13.77
C ILE A 698 7.88 22.29 14.75
N HIS A 699 8.03 23.61 14.69
CA HIS A 699 7.24 24.53 15.52
C HIS A 699 5.74 24.40 15.25
N ILE A 700 4.95 24.39 16.33
CA ILE A 700 3.49 24.42 16.22
C ILE A 700 2.99 25.80 15.77
N PRO A 701 1.79 25.91 15.15
CA PRO A 701 1.21 27.21 14.79
C PRO A 701 1.16 28.18 15.98
N GLY A 702 1.67 29.39 15.79
CA GLY A 702 1.83 30.42 16.85
C GLY A 702 3.14 30.34 17.63
N SER A 703 3.88 29.23 17.55
CA SER A 703 5.21 29.09 18.15
C SER A 703 6.30 29.65 17.21
N PRO A 704 7.35 30.32 17.71
CA PRO A 704 7.60 30.66 19.11
C PRO A 704 6.65 31.72 19.69
N PHE A 705 6.14 31.43 20.88
CA PHE A 705 5.32 32.36 21.65
C PHE A 705 6.23 33.33 22.41
N GLN A 706 5.77 34.57 22.59
CA GLN A 706 6.45 35.56 23.43
C GLN A 706 5.70 35.68 24.75
N PHE A 707 6.46 35.82 25.84
CA PHE A 707 5.93 35.90 27.19
C PHE A 707 6.72 36.93 28.00
N THR A 708 6.18 38.14 28.08
CA THR A 708 6.79 39.25 28.81
C THR A 708 6.61 39.12 30.34
N VAL A 709 7.72 39.30 31.06
CA VAL A 709 7.80 39.29 32.54
C VAL A 709 8.26 40.67 33.01
N GLY A 710 7.48 41.31 33.87
CA GLY A 710 7.60 42.75 34.18
C GLY A 710 6.66 43.66 33.35
N PRO A 711 6.80 44.99 33.46
CA PRO A 711 5.87 45.95 32.85
C PRO A 711 5.97 45.97 31.31
N LEU A 712 4.82 45.95 30.64
CA LEU A 712 4.70 46.04 29.18
C LEU A 712 5.19 47.41 28.69
N ARG A 713 6.02 47.42 27.63
CA ARG A 713 6.57 48.63 27.00
C ARG A 713 5.85 49.07 25.72
N ASP A 714 4.99 48.22 25.18
CA ASP A 714 4.26 48.40 23.92
C ASP A 714 2.87 47.73 24.05
N SER A 715 1.88 48.17 23.27
CA SER A 715 0.53 47.59 23.22
C SER A 715 -0.16 47.89 21.89
N GLY A 716 -0.96 46.95 21.38
CA GLY A 716 -1.64 47.11 20.09
C GLY A 716 -1.97 45.80 19.38
N ALA A 717 -2.68 45.92 18.25
CA ALA A 717 -3.15 44.77 17.45
C ALA A 717 -2.01 43.93 16.84
N HIS A 718 -0.83 44.52 16.64
CA HIS A 718 0.39 43.85 16.15
C HIS A 718 0.96 42.82 17.11
N LEU A 719 0.58 42.87 18.40
CA LEU A 719 0.99 41.93 19.45
C LEU A 719 -0.06 40.82 19.71
N VAL A 720 -1.17 40.83 18.97
CA VAL A 720 -2.15 39.73 19.01
C VAL A 720 -1.75 38.64 18.02
N LYS A 721 -1.59 37.41 18.50
CA LYS A 721 -1.34 36.23 17.66
C LYS A 721 -2.59 35.36 17.60
N ALA A 722 -2.84 34.71 16.46
CA ALA A 722 -3.90 33.74 16.30
C ALA A 722 -3.39 32.50 15.55
N GLY A 723 -3.89 31.31 15.89
CA GLY A 723 -3.40 30.06 15.30
C GLY A 723 -4.25 28.83 15.65
N GLY A 724 -4.40 27.94 14.68
CA GLY A 724 -5.18 26.71 14.79
C GLY A 724 -5.78 26.32 13.45
N THR A 725 -6.19 25.06 13.29
CA THR A 725 -6.59 24.50 12.00
C THR A 725 -7.74 25.24 11.34
N GLY A 726 -8.67 25.81 12.13
CA GLY A 726 -9.78 26.62 11.63
C GLY A 726 -9.39 27.97 11.00
N LEU A 727 -8.12 28.38 11.03
CA LEU A 727 -7.62 29.52 10.24
C LEU A 727 -6.96 29.10 8.92
N GLU A 728 -6.84 27.80 8.65
CA GLU A 728 -6.20 27.23 7.46
C GLU A 728 -7.20 26.47 6.58
N ARG A 729 -8.06 25.64 7.18
CA ARG A 729 -9.06 24.80 6.50
C ARG A 729 -10.22 24.44 7.44
N GLY A 730 -11.36 24.07 6.88
CA GLY A 730 -12.47 23.56 7.68
C GLY A 730 -13.42 22.62 6.95
N GLU A 731 -14.42 22.14 7.66
CA GLU A 731 -15.45 21.20 7.18
C GLU A 731 -16.85 21.72 7.50
N ALA A 732 -17.73 21.71 6.51
CA ALA A 732 -19.13 22.12 6.66
C ALA A 732 -19.88 21.15 7.61
N GLY A 733 -20.72 21.69 8.49
CA GLY A 733 -21.48 20.94 9.49
C GLY A 733 -20.71 20.62 10.78
N ARG A 734 -19.39 20.87 10.85
CA ARG A 734 -18.55 20.62 12.04
C ARG A 734 -17.99 21.91 12.63
N PHE A 735 -17.53 21.84 13.88
CA PHE A 735 -16.83 22.94 14.54
C PHE A 735 -15.37 23.02 14.07
N ASN A 736 -14.95 24.22 13.67
CA ASN A 736 -13.62 24.54 13.18
C ASN A 736 -12.97 25.46 14.22
N GLU A 737 -11.87 25.01 14.82
CA GLU A 737 -11.30 25.63 16.03
C GLU A 737 -9.98 26.37 15.77
N PHE A 738 -9.78 27.49 16.47
CA PHE A 738 -8.51 28.20 16.57
C PHE A 738 -8.36 28.97 17.89
N ASN A 739 -7.14 29.33 18.24
CA ASN A 739 -6.80 30.06 19.46
C ASN A 739 -6.39 31.50 19.13
N VAL A 740 -6.63 32.43 20.06
CA VAL A 740 -6.18 33.82 19.98
C VAL A 740 -5.47 34.20 21.29
N TRP A 741 -4.25 34.71 21.19
CA TRP A 741 -3.45 35.18 22.33
C TRP A 741 -3.32 36.71 22.26
N THR A 742 -3.86 37.42 23.27
CA THR A 742 -3.84 38.90 23.32
C THR A 742 -3.07 39.43 24.54
N ARG A 743 -2.35 38.58 25.29
CA ARG A 743 -1.71 38.93 26.57
C ARG A 743 -0.80 40.16 26.48
N GLU A 744 -0.04 40.27 25.38
CA GLU A 744 0.92 41.36 25.15
C GLU A 744 0.28 42.58 24.48
N ALA A 745 -0.97 42.50 24.03
CA ALA A 745 -1.68 43.59 23.34
C ALA A 745 -2.35 44.62 24.29
N GLY A 746 -2.38 44.35 25.59
CA GLY A 746 -3.04 45.19 26.61
C GLY A 746 -4.57 45.01 26.68
N ALA A 747 -5.26 45.93 27.36
CA ALA A 747 -6.72 45.97 27.39
C ALA A 747 -7.29 46.50 26.07
N GLY A 748 -8.41 45.95 25.60
CA GLY A 748 -9.00 46.35 24.32
C GLY A 748 -10.18 45.49 23.88
N GLN A 749 -10.78 45.83 22.74
CA GLN A 749 -11.90 45.10 22.18
C GLN A 749 -11.42 44.13 21.09
N LEU A 750 -11.71 42.83 21.25
CA LEU A 750 -11.50 41.83 20.22
C LEU A 750 -12.79 41.65 19.41
N ALA A 751 -12.68 41.69 18.09
CA ALA A 751 -13.77 41.52 17.15
C ALA A 751 -13.46 40.41 16.14
N ILE A 752 -14.40 39.48 15.96
CA ILE A 752 -14.30 38.36 15.02
C ILE A 752 -15.43 38.49 14.02
N SER A 753 -15.15 38.37 12.73
CA SER A 753 -16.17 38.36 11.68
C SER A 753 -15.89 37.27 10.66
N LEU A 754 -16.94 36.57 10.24
CA LEU A 754 -16.89 35.52 9.22
C LEU A 754 -17.76 35.94 8.04
N GLU A 755 -17.23 35.88 6.82
CA GLU A 755 -17.95 36.18 5.58
C GLU A 755 -17.77 35.02 4.58
N GLY A 756 -18.86 34.42 4.09
CA GLY A 756 -18.81 33.27 3.17
C GLY A 756 -20.19 32.83 2.65
N PRO A 757 -20.30 31.65 2.02
CA PRO A 757 -21.56 31.12 1.47
C PRO A 757 -22.74 31.07 2.46
N SER A 758 -22.57 30.41 3.61
CA SER A 758 -23.59 30.34 4.68
C SER A 758 -23.34 31.32 5.83
N LYS A 759 -24.36 31.50 6.67
CA LYS A 759 -24.22 32.02 8.03
C LYS A 759 -23.25 31.15 8.85
N ALA A 760 -22.58 31.74 9.83
CA ALA A 760 -21.66 31.04 10.74
C ALA A 760 -22.16 31.12 12.20
N GLU A 761 -22.25 29.99 12.88
CA GLU A 761 -22.35 29.93 14.34
C GLU A 761 -20.92 30.08 14.90
N ILE A 762 -20.70 31.03 15.83
CA ILE A 762 -19.38 31.31 16.41
C ILE A 762 -19.48 31.20 17.94
N ASP A 763 -18.71 30.28 18.52
CA ASP A 763 -18.50 30.17 19.97
C ASP A 763 -17.15 30.77 20.39
N PHE A 764 -17.11 31.35 21.59
CA PHE A 764 -15.97 32.11 22.10
C PHE A 764 -15.83 31.94 23.62
N LYS A 765 -14.64 31.49 24.07
CA LYS A 765 -14.33 31.24 25.48
C LYS A 765 -13.04 31.97 25.88
N ASP A 766 -13.16 33.00 26.73
CA ASP A 766 -12.00 33.68 27.35
C ASP A 766 -11.50 32.88 28.56
N ARG A 767 -10.20 32.57 28.60
CA ARG A 767 -9.55 31.81 29.68
C ARG A 767 -9.02 32.68 30.81
N LYS A 768 -9.10 34.02 30.69
CA LYS A 768 -8.61 35.03 31.65
C LYS A 768 -7.09 35.03 31.91
N ASP A 769 -6.33 34.18 31.24
CA ASP A 769 -4.85 34.12 31.27
C ASP A 769 -4.17 34.93 30.14
N GLY A 770 -4.98 35.55 29.27
CA GLY A 770 -4.54 36.25 28.06
C GLY A 770 -4.87 35.50 26.76
N SER A 771 -5.27 34.23 26.83
CA SER A 771 -5.71 33.41 25.68
C SER A 771 -7.24 33.27 25.58
N CYS A 772 -7.71 33.00 24.37
CA CYS A 772 -9.12 32.75 24.06
C CYS A 772 -9.23 31.57 23.08
N ASP A 773 -10.21 30.69 23.32
CA ASP A 773 -10.63 29.67 22.36
C ASP A 773 -11.74 30.25 21.47
N VAL A 774 -11.66 29.96 20.17
CA VAL A 774 -12.70 30.31 19.20
C VAL A 774 -13.04 29.06 18.39
N SER A 775 -14.33 28.76 18.27
CA SER A 775 -14.80 27.75 17.32
C SER A 775 -15.91 28.32 16.44
N TYR A 776 -16.04 27.83 15.22
CA TYR A 776 -17.14 28.19 14.36
C TYR A 776 -17.65 27.01 13.53
N LYS A 777 -18.96 26.99 13.29
CA LYS A 777 -19.65 26.03 12.44
C LYS A 777 -20.38 26.77 11.33
N VAL A 778 -20.30 26.21 10.12
CA VAL A 778 -20.91 26.72 8.89
C VAL A 778 -21.48 25.54 8.13
N ASP A 779 -22.62 25.72 7.45
CA ASP A 779 -23.37 24.61 6.85
C ASP A 779 -23.11 24.45 5.34
N GLU A 780 -22.59 25.49 4.67
CA GLU A 780 -22.21 25.42 3.25
C GLU A 780 -20.68 25.40 3.05
N PRO A 781 -20.19 24.66 2.03
CA PRO A 781 -18.78 24.68 1.65
C PRO A 781 -18.42 25.88 0.74
N GLY A 782 -17.18 26.33 0.80
CA GLY A 782 -16.62 27.39 -0.06
C GLY A 782 -15.56 28.25 0.61
N GLU A 783 -15.19 29.39 0.00
CA GLU A 783 -14.26 30.36 0.58
C GLU A 783 -14.97 31.20 1.66
N TYR A 784 -14.50 31.09 2.91
CA TYR A 784 -14.83 31.97 4.02
C TYR A 784 -13.66 32.92 4.31
N ARG A 785 -13.97 34.14 4.77
CA ARG A 785 -13.01 35.15 5.21
C ARG A 785 -13.20 35.44 6.69
N ILE A 786 -12.17 35.18 7.48
CA ILE A 786 -12.16 35.38 8.93
C ILE A 786 -11.41 36.68 9.24
N GLY A 787 -12.17 37.75 9.47
CA GLY A 787 -11.65 39.04 9.90
C GLY A 787 -11.53 39.11 11.42
N LEU A 788 -10.32 38.91 11.93
CA LEU A 788 -9.92 39.15 13.33
C LEU A 788 -9.37 40.58 13.50
N LYS A 789 -9.90 41.32 14.46
CA LYS A 789 -9.49 42.71 14.77
C LYS A 789 -9.35 42.95 16.26
N PHE A 790 -8.40 43.78 16.66
CA PHE A 790 -8.23 44.28 18.03
C PHE A 790 -8.23 45.81 18.01
N ASN A 791 -9.08 46.46 18.81
CA ASN A 791 -9.34 47.90 18.77
C ASN A 791 -9.57 48.42 17.32
N ASP A 792 -10.46 47.74 16.59
CA ASP A 792 -10.83 47.95 15.18
C ASP A 792 -9.73 47.83 14.11
N GLN A 793 -8.47 47.62 14.50
CA GLN A 793 -7.36 47.31 13.59
C GLN A 793 -7.26 45.80 13.35
N HIS A 794 -6.90 45.37 12.13
CA HIS A 794 -6.62 43.97 11.85
C HIS A 794 -5.35 43.52 12.57
N ILE A 795 -5.37 42.31 13.13
CA ILE A 795 -4.17 41.63 13.62
C ILE A 795 -3.32 41.18 12.41
N PRO A 796 -2.03 40.81 12.58
CA PRO A 796 -1.23 40.24 11.50
C PRO A 796 -1.95 39.06 10.80
N ASP A 797 -1.75 38.94 9.49
CA ASP A 797 -2.35 37.93 8.59
C ASP A 797 -3.90 37.95 8.46
N SER A 798 -4.59 38.82 9.19
CA SER A 798 -6.04 39.03 9.09
C SER A 798 -6.40 40.01 7.95
N PRO A 799 -7.44 39.74 7.12
CA PRO A 799 -8.38 38.62 7.22
C PRO A 799 -7.84 37.31 6.61
N PHE A 800 -7.99 36.23 7.36
CA PHE A 800 -7.61 34.89 6.92
C PHE A 800 -8.61 34.37 5.88
N LYS A 801 -8.11 33.77 4.79
CA LYS A 801 -8.95 33.09 3.78
C LYS A 801 -8.93 31.60 4.06
N VAL A 802 -10.09 31.04 4.39
CA VAL A 802 -10.25 29.63 4.77
C VAL A 802 -11.18 28.95 3.79
N TYR A 803 -10.75 27.84 3.20
CA TYR A 803 -11.64 27.01 2.39
C TYR A 803 -12.33 25.97 3.27
N ILE A 804 -13.66 26.01 3.28
CA ILE A 804 -14.51 25.05 3.96
C ILE A 804 -14.90 23.96 2.96
N SER A 805 -14.47 22.74 3.23
CA SER A 805 -14.81 21.56 2.47
C SER A 805 -16.27 21.12 2.74
N PRO A 806 -16.97 20.51 1.76
CA PRO A 806 -18.24 19.85 2.03
C PRO A 806 -18.03 18.75 3.07
N ALA A 807 -19.04 18.45 3.89
CA ALA A 807 -19.00 17.34 4.83
C ALA A 807 -18.48 16.07 4.12
N ILE A 808 -17.33 15.56 4.56
CA ILE A 808 -16.55 14.57 3.82
C ILE A 808 -17.17 13.21 4.09
N GLY A 809 -18.17 12.86 3.27
CA GLY A 809 -18.64 11.48 3.15
C GLY A 809 -17.54 10.56 2.61
N ASP A 810 -17.95 9.49 1.95
CA ASP A 810 -17.06 8.36 1.65
C ASP A 810 -15.85 8.64 0.73
N ALA A 811 -15.67 9.87 0.21
CA ALA A 811 -14.52 10.26 -0.61
C ALA A 811 -13.16 9.96 0.05
N HIS A 812 -13.07 10.02 1.38
CA HIS A 812 -11.86 9.70 2.14
C HIS A 812 -11.53 8.20 2.18
N LEU A 813 -12.47 7.32 1.82
CA LEU A 813 -12.23 5.88 1.71
C LEU A 813 -11.49 5.53 0.41
N LEU A 814 -11.65 6.34 -0.64
CA LEU A 814 -11.13 6.04 -1.97
C LEU A 814 -9.60 5.99 -1.99
N GLU A 815 -9.07 4.92 -2.57
CA GLU A 815 -7.64 4.66 -2.65
C GLU A 815 -7.17 4.58 -4.11
N VAL A 816 -6.05 5.21 -4.41
CA VAL A 816 -5.38 5.15 -5.71
C VAL A 816 -4.46 3.92 -5.73
N ALA A 817 -4.80 2.94 -6.56
CA ALA A 817 -4.08 1.67 -6.67
C ALA A 817 -3.32 1.57 -8.01
N GLN A 818 -2.09 1.04 -7.95
CA GLN A 818 -1.19 0.87 -9.10
C GLN A 818 -0.93 2.17 -9.88
N PHE A 819 -0.72 3.27 -9.16
CA PHE A 819 -0.24 4.51 -9.77
C PHE A 819 1.20 4.31 -10.30
N PRO A 820 1.49 4.59 -11.58
CA PRO A 820 2.81 4.37 -12.15
C PRO A 820 3.81 5.46 -11.72
N ASP A 821 5.04 5.05 -11.36
CA ASP A 821 6.12 5.94 -10.93
C ASP A 821 6.51 6.98 -12.00
N SER A 822 6.43 6.58 -13.28
CA SER A 822 6.61 7.47 -14.44
C SER A 822 5.79 6.99 -15.65
N ALA A 823 5.58 7.89 -16.62
CA ALA A 823 4.90 7.61 -17.87
C ALA A 823 5.70 8.12 -19.09
N GLN A 824 5.31 7.69 -20.29
CA GLN A 824 5.96 8.08 -21.54
C GLN A 824 5.02 8.91 -22.43
N VAL A 825 5.57 9.93 -23.07
CA VAL A 825 4.86 10.78 -24.04
C VAL A 825 4.31 9.95 -25.19
N GLU A 826 3.08 10.28 -25.64
CA GLU A 826 2.34 9.59 -26.70
C GLU A 826 2.14 8.08 -26.44
N LYS A 827 2.10 7.66 -25.16
CA LYS A 827 1.68 6.30 -24.76
C LYS A 827 0.62 6.36 -23.67
N PRO A 828 -0.38 5.45 -23.68
CA PRO A 828 -1.42 5.44 -22.66
C PRO A 828 -0.85 5.07 -21.28
N ALA A 829 -1.04 5.95 -20.31
CA ALA A 829 -0.80 5.70 -18.90
C ALA A 829 -2.13 5.34 -18.22
N GLN A 830 -2.11 4.42 -17.26
CA GLN A 830 -3.31 4.00 -16.53
C GLN A 830 -3.01 3.70 -15.07
N PHE A 831 -4.00 3.94 -14.21
CA PHE A 831 -4.02 3.59 -12.79
C PHE A 831 -5.46 3.31 -12.36
N TYR A 832 -5.66 2.86 -11.12
CA TYR A 832 -6.98 2.45 -10.63
C TYR A 832 -7.39 3.26 -9.39
N ILE A 833 -8.69 3.38 -9.19
CA ILE A 833 -9.30 3.91 -7.96
C ILE A 833 -10.16 2.79 -7.38
N ARG A 834 -9.99 2.49 -6.10
CA ARG A 834 -10.89 1.63 -5.34
C ARG A 834 -11.83 2.48 -4.50
N LEU A 835 -13.11 2.13 -4.48
CA LEU A 835 -14.11 2.80 -3.65
C LEU A 835 -13.97 2.42 -2.17
N ASN A 836 -13.41 1.26 -1.85
CA ASN A 836 -13.16 0.80 -0.48
C ASN A 836 -14.42 0.83 0.42
N GLY A 837 -15.60 0.63 -0.18
CA GLY A 837 -16.89 0.71 0.50
C GLY A 837 -17.62 2.06 0.40
N ALA A 838 -17.08 3.04 -0.32
CA ALA A 838 -17.80 4.25 -0.66
C ALA A 838 -19.03 3.99 -1.54
N LYS A 839 -20.18 4.58 -1.20
CA LYS A 839 -21.46 4.28 -1.85
C LYS A 839 -21.82 5.28 -2.95
N GLY A 840 -22.24 4.77 -4.11
CA GLY A 840 -22.93 5.55 -5.13
C GLY A 840 -23.02 4.86 -6.51
N ASP A 841 -24.21 4.86 -7.10
CA ASP A 841 -24.49 4.37 -8.45
C ASP A 841 -23.90 5.25 -9.57
N LEU A 842 -23.56 4.66 -10.71
CA LEU A 842 -23.23 5.39 -11.94
C LEU A 842 -23.78 4.67 -13.18
N ASN A 843 -24.55 5.38 -14.00
CA ASN A 843 -24.84 4.98 -15.38
C ASN A 843 -23.82 5.64 -16.33
N ALA A 844 -23.26 4.89 -17.28
CA ALA A 844 -22.35 5.42 -18.30
C ALA A 844 -22.76 4.91 -19.68
N THR A 845 -22.98 5.83 -20.63
CA THR A 845 -23.23 5.53 -22.04
C THR A 845 -22.06 6.01 -22.88
N VAL A 846 -21.60 5.20 -23.84
CA VAL A 846 -20.47 5.50 -24.73
C VAL A 846 -20.94 6.29 -25.94
N ALA A 847 -20.14 7.27 -26.40
CA ALA A 847 -20.26 7.88 -27.72
C ALA A 847 -18.87 8.14 -28.32
N GLN A 848 -18.71 7.89 -29.63
CA GLN A 848 -17.55 8.26 -30.44
C GLN A 848 -17.93 9.43 -31.38
N PHE A 849 -17.02 10.41 -31.52
CA PHE A 849 -16.66 11.26 -32.69
C PHE A 849 -17.76 11.82 -33.66
N PRO A 850 -17.56 12.96 -34.38
CA PRO A 850 -16.30 13.61 -34.78
C PRO A 850 -16.31 15.17 -34.69
N ASP A 851 -15.50 15.83 -35.54
CA ASP A 851 -15.14 17.26 -35.60
C ASP A 851 -16.24 18.32 -35.85
N SER A 852 -15.85 19.57 -35.51
CA SER A 852 -16.22 20.86 -36.13
C SER A 852 -17.48 21.65 -35.67
N GLY A 853 -17.32 22.97 -35.54
CA GLY A 853 -18.36 23.94 -35.97
C GLY A 853 -19.19 24.74 -34.95
N GLN A 854 -18.69 25.91 -34.53
CA GLN A 854 -19.45 27.16 -34.24
C GLN A 854 -20.58 27.18 -33.16
N VAL A 855 -21.18 28.37 -32.98
CA VAL A 855 -21.93 28.87 -31.80
C VAL A 855 -23.27 29.49 -32.23
N GLU A 856 -24.36 29.37 -31.47
CA GLU A 856 -25.27 30.50 -31.10
C GLU A 856 -26.48 30.17 -30.15
N LYS A 857 -26.73 31.11 -29.21
CA LYS A 857 -27.95 31.59 -28.49
C LYS A 857 -29.02 30.65 -27.82
N PRO A 858 -29.63 31.07 -26.67
CA PRO A 858 -30.70 30.35 -25.95
C PRO A 858 -32.13 30.94 -26.16
N ALA A 859 -33.17 30.18 -25.76
CA ALA A 859 -34.59 30.59 -25.72
C ALA A 859 -35.32 30.11 -24.44
N GLN A 860 -36.44 30.75 -24.08
CA GLN A 860 -37.31 30.44 -22.91
C GLN A 860 -38.73 30.05 -23.35
N PHE A 861 -39.42 29.18 -22.59
CA PHE A 861 -40.84 28.81 -22.83
C PHE A 861 -41.62 28.54 -21.52
N TYR A 862 -42.95 28.61 -21.60
CA TYR A 862 -43.91 28.38 -20.49
C TYR A 862 -44.91 27.26 -20.85
N ILE A 863 -45.42 26.52 -19.86
CA ILE A 863 -46.42 25.44 -20.04
C ILE A 863 -47.67 25.71 -19.19
N ARG A 864 -48.85 25.37 -19.73
CA ARG A 864 -50.17 25.52 -19.09
C ARG A 864 -50.93 24.20 -19.23
N LEU A 865 -51.43 23.62 -18.13
CA LEU A 865 -52.17 22.34 -18.16
C LEU A 865 -53.67 22.56 -17.88
N ASN A 866 -54.50 22.13 -18.82
CA ASN A 866 -55.96 22.17 -18.68
C ASN A 866 -56.47 20.87 -18.01
N GLY A 867 -56.83 20.95 -16.73
CA GLY A 867 -57.90 20.11 -16.17
C GLY A 867 -57.59 18.65 -15.78
N ALA A 868 -56.34 18.21 -15.67
CA ALA A 868 -56.01 16.89 -15.12
C ALA A 868 -55.65 16.97 -13.62
N LYS A 869 -56.25 16.09 -12.79
CA LYS A 869 -55.86 15.92 -11.37
C LYS A 869 -54.82 14.80 -11.24
N GLY A 870 -53.69 15.11 -10.60
CA GLY A 870 -52.64 14.16 -10.24
C GLY A 870 -51.43 14.90 -9.64
N ASP A 871 -50.68 14.25 -8.75
CA ASP A 871 -49.55 14.88 -8.06
C ASP A 871 -48.38 15.19 -9.02
N LEU A 872 -47.83 16.39 -8.90
CA LEU A 872 -46.75 16.89 -9.75
C LEU A 872 -45.40 16.83 -9.03
N ASN A 873 -44.60 15.80 -9.31
CA ASN A 873 -43.22 15.70 -8.82
C ASN A 873 -42.23 16.30 -9.82
N ALA A 874 -41.77 17.52 -9.55
CA ALA A 874 -40.64 18.12 -10.26
C ALA A 874 -39.33 17.81 -9.54
N THR A 875 -38.38 17.12 -10.19
CA THR A 875 -37.11 16.71 -9.58
C THR A 875 -35.92 17.34 -10.31
N VAL A 876 -35.41 18.44 -9.78
CA VAL A 876 -34.14 19.03 -10.26
C VAL A 876 -33.01 18.10 -9.85
N SER A 877 -32.41 17.43 -10.83
CA SER A 877 -31.35 16.43 -10.64
C SER A 877 -30.08 16.89 -11.33
N VAL A 878 -29.08 17.29 -10.54
CA VAL A 878 -27.76 17.65 -11.08
C VAL A 878 -27.01 16.37 -11.44
N LEU A 879 -26.85 16.10 -12.73
CA LEU A 879 -26.02 15.00 -13.24
C LEU A 879 -24.52 15.34 -13.11
N LYS A 880 -23.99 15.30 -11.89
CA LYS A 880 -22.54 15.17 -11.66
C LYS A 880 -22.10 13.76 -12.03
N LYS A 881 -21.05 13.64 -12.83
CA LYS A 881 -20.32 12.37 -12.95
C LYS A 881 -19.73 12.04 -11.57
N ARG A 882 -20.06 10.89 -10.98
CA ARG A 882 -19.63 10.60 -9.59
C ARG A 882 -18.12 10.44 -9.45
N ILE A 883 -17.40 10.01 -10.50
CA ILE A 883 -15.93 10.13 -10.58
C ILE A 883 -15.57 11.01 -11.77
N GLU A 884 -14.70 11.98 -11.53
CA GLU A 884 -14.12 12.88 -12.52
C GLU A 884 -12.59 12.74 -12.49
N GLY A 885 -11.96 12.83 -13.66
CA GLY A 885 -10.53 12.66 -13.82
C GLY A 885 -10.06 13.58 -14.94
N GLN A 886 -9.17 14.51 -14.63
CA GLN A 886 -8.63 15.48 -15.58
C GLN A 886 -7.12 15.57 -15.40
N VAL A 887 -6.37 15.44 -16.49
CA VAL A 887 -4.91 15.61 -16.48
C VAL A 887 -4.55 17.01 -16.93
N ARG A 888 -3.72 17.71 -16.15
CA ARG A 888 -3.14 19.02 -16.46
C ARG A 888 -1.65 18.85 -16.78
N ALA A 889 -1.27 19.24 -17.98
CA ALA A 889 0.10 19.24 -18.46
C ALA A 889 0.92 20.42 -17.89
N PRO A 890 2.27 20.36 -17.92
CA PRO A 890 3.14 21.46 -17.50
C PRO A 890 2.87 22.79 -18.21
N SER A 891 2.46 22.76 -19.49
CA SER A 891 2.03 23.95 -20.24
C SER A 891 0.79 24.65 -19.68
N GLY A 892 0.06 24.02 -18.76
CA GLY A 892 -1.25 24.45 -18.27
C GLY A 892 -2.43 23.92 -19.07
N THR A 893 -2.19 23.23 -20.20
CA THR A 893 -3.21 22.52 -20.99
C THR A 893 -3.88 21.43 -20.14
N THR A 894 -5.19 21.23 -20.32
CA THR A 894 -5.97 20.23 -19.58
C THR A 894 -6.73 19.30 -20.53
N ASP A 895 -6.51 17.99 -20.40
CA ASP A 895 -7.23 16.93 -21.11
C ASP A 895 -8.07 16.11 -20.10
N ASP A 896 -9.22 15.59 -20.54
CA ASP A 896 -10.02 14.66 -19.73
C ASP A 896 -9.40 13.26 -19.71
N CYS A 897 -9.49 12.58 -18.58
CA CYS A 897 -9.11 11.18 -18.47
C CYS A 897 -10.26 10.27 -18.92
N PHE A 898 -9.91 9.17 -19.59
CA PHE A 898 -10.85 8.09 -19.88
C PHE A 898 -11.09 7.26 -18.60
N ILE A 899 -12.34 7.20 -18.14
CA ILE A 899 -12.72 6.51 -16.91
C ILE A 899 -13.65 5.34 -17.25
N GLN A 900 -13.31 4.15 -16.77
CA GLN A 900 -14.06 2.91 -17.01
C GLN A 900 -14.26 2.15 -15.70
N ASN A 901 -15.50 1.82 -15.36
CA ASN A 901 -15.77 0.87 -14.26
C ASN A 901 -15.27 -0.54 -14.66
N ILE A 902 -14.54 -1.21 -13.77
CA ILE A 902 -14.00 -2.56 -13.99
C ILE A 902 -14.91 -3.58 -13.30
N ASP A 903 -15.21 -3.30 -12.04
CA ASP A 903 -16.23 -3.92 -11.22
C ASP A 903 -16.76 -2.87 -10.23
N GLY A 904 -17.81 -3.20 -9.47
CA GLY A 904 -18.54 -2.23 -8.64
C GLY A 904 -17.71 -1.50 -7.57
N ASP A 905 -16.51 -1.98 -7.21
CA ASP A 905 -15.62 -1.37 -6.21
C ASP A 905 -14.34 -0.78 -6.84
N GLN A 906 -14.10 -0.94 -8.15
CA GLN A 906 -12.88 -0.45 -8.82
C GLN A 906 -13.10 0.23 -10.20
N TYR A 907 -12.50 1.39 -10.38
CA TYR A 907 -12.50 2.17 -11.63
C TYR A 907 -11.08 2.27 -12.22
N SER A 908 -10.97 2.11 -13.54
CA SER A 908 -9.79 2.44 -14.34
C SER A 908 -9.80 3.91 -14.69
N ILE A 909 -8.68 4.61 -14.49
CA ILE A 909 -8.41 5.91 -15.09
C ILE A 909 -7.23 5.76 -16.06
N ARG A 910 -7.45 6.14 -17.32
CA ARG A 910 -6.46 6.13 -18.39
C ARG A 910 -6.35 7.52 -19.02
N PHE A 911 -5.14 7.96 -19.31
CA PHE A 911 -4.87 9.21 -20.02
C PHE A 911 -3.65 9.04 -20.94
N MET A 912 -3.48 9.94 -21.89
CA MET A 912 -2.40 9.89 -22.87
C MET A 912 -1.64 11.22 -22.81
N PRO A 913 -0.52 11.31 -22.07
CA PRO A 913 0.21 12.55 -21.91
C PRO A 913 0.97 12.90 -23.20
N ARG A 914 0.79 14.14 -23.66
CA ARG A 914 1.33 14.67 -24.92
C ARG A 914 2.62 15.48 -24.74
N GLU A 915 2.98 15.79 -23.49
CA GLU A 915 4.12 16.65 -23.13
C GLU A 915 5.09 15.92 -22.18
N ASN A 916 6.38 16.32 -22.19
CA ASN A 916 7.31 15.91 -21.14
C ASN A 916 7.18 16.84 -19.92
N GLY A 917 7.34 16.29 -18.71
CA GLY A 917 7.31 17.01 -17.44
C GLY A 917 6.27 16.48 -16.46
N VAL A 918 6.14 17.15 -15.31
CA VAL A 918 5.24 16.70 -14.23
C VAL A 918 3.79 17.09 -14.54
N HIS A 919 2.95 16.09 -14.78
CA HIS A 919 1.52 16.27 -15.00
C HIS A 919 0.77 16.14 -13.67
N ASN A 920 -0.24 16.99 -13.47
CA ASN A 920 -1.14 16.94 -12.31
C ASN A 920 -2.46 16.30 -12.73
N ILE A 921 -2.79 15.14 -12.16
CA ILE A 921 -4.03 14.42 -12.44
C ILE A 921 -5.02 14.71 -11.31
N ASN A 922 -5.99 15.56 -11.61
CA ASN A 922 -7.10 15.90 -10.73
C ASN A 922 -8.14 14.78 -10.78
N VAL A 923 -8.16 13.94 -9.76
CA VAL A 923 -9.20 12.92 -9.55
C VAL A 923 -10.16 13.39 -8.46
N LYS A 924 -11.47 13.38 -8.75
CA LYS A 924 -12.51 13.81 -7.81
C LYS A 924 -13.63 12.77 -7.72
N PHE A 925 -14.18 12.57 -6.52
CA PHE A 925 -15.39 11.79 -6.26
C PHE A 925 -16.48 12.73 -5.75
N ASN A 926 -17.65 12.73 -6.39
CA ASN A 926 -18.76 13.69 -6.18
C ASN A 926 -18.34 15.18 -6.25
N GLY A 927 -17.23 15.48 -6.95
CA GLY A 927 -16.62 16.81 -7.04
C GLY A 927 -15.58 17.15 -5.95
N VAL A 928 -15.32 16.25 -5.00
CA VAL A 928 -14.31 16.37 -3.94
C VAL A 928 -13.04 15.61 -4.34
N HIS A 929 -11.85 16.17 -4.13
CA HIS A 929 -10.59 15.45 -4.40
C HIS A 929 -10.49 14.19 -3.52
N ILE A 930 -10.14 13.05 -4.12
CA ILE A 930 -9.87 11.81 -3.38
C ILE A 930 -8.51 11.89 -2.67
N PRO A 931 -8.23 11.04 -1.66
CA PRO A 931 -6.88 10.89 -1.10
C PRO A 931 -5.80 10.78 -2.18
N ALA A 932 -4.67 11.47 -1.94
CA ALA A 932 -3.55 11.65 -2.89
C ALA A 932 -3.85 12.47 -4.18
N SER A 933 -5.06 12.99 -4.38
CA SER A 933 -5.39 13.92 -5.47
C SER A 933 -5.16 15.39 -5.06
N PRO A 934 -4.53 16.25 -5.88
CA PRO A 934 -4.03 16.00 -7.24
C PRO A 934 -2.78 15.09 -7.26
N LEU A 935 -2.84 14.06 -8.10
CA LEU A 935 -1.76 13.09 -8.26
C LEU A 935 -0.69 13.64 -9.20
N ARG A 936 0.59 13.58 -8.82
CA ARG A 936 1.71 14.06 -9.65
C ARG A 936 2.40 12.89 -10.34
N ILE A 937 2.51 12.92 -11.67
CA ILE A 937 3.26 11.93 -12.44
C ILE A 937 4.34 12.58 -13.32
N LYS A 938 5.54 12.01 -13.31
CA LYS A 938 6.62 12.40 -14.23
C LYS A 938 6.40 11.74 -15.59
N VAL A 939 6.21 12.54 -16.63
CA VAL A 939 6.14 12.05 -18.02
C VAL A 939 7.45 12.37 -18.73
N GLY A 940 8.15 11.36 -19.26
CA GLY A 940 9.41 11.53 -19.97
C GLY A 940 10.42 10.41 -19.71
N LYS A 941 11.64 10.57 -20.20
CA LYS A 941 12.77 9.68 -19.86
C LYS A 941 13.46 10.14 -18.58
N ASP A 942 14.07 9.20 -17.86
CA ASP A 942 14.71 9.46 -16.55
C ASP A 942 16.13 10.06 -16.63
N ASP A 943 16.62 10.38 -17.82
CA ASP A 943 17.92 10.98 -18.05
C ASP A 943 17.92 12.49 -17.73
N ALA A 944 17.98 12.81 -16.44
CA ALA A 944 18.32 14.15 -15.97
C ALA A 944 19.85 14.35 -16.05
N ASP A 945 20.31 15.46 -16.61
CA ASP A 945 21.74 15.76 -16.79
C ASP A 945 22.19 16.95 -15.91
N PRO A 946 22.85 16.70 -14.76
CA PRO A 946 23.43 17.75 -13.93
C PRO A 946 24.51 18.60 -14.63
N ALA A 947 25.11 18.11 -15.73
CA ALA A 947 26.09 18.88 -16.51
C ALA A 947 25.43 19.90 -17.45
N ALA A 948 24.13 19.80 -17.69
CA ALA A 948 23.34 20.80 -18.42
C ALA A 948 22.82 21.93 -17.52
N VAL A 949 22.94 21.82 -16.18
CA VAL A 949 22.58 22.86 -15.22
C VAL A 949 23.73 23.85 -15.03
N HIS A 950 23.45 25.15 -15.16
CA HIS A 950 24.47 26.20 -15.08
C HIS A 950 24.04 27.30 -14.10
N ALA A 951 24.94 27.77 -13.24
CA ALA A 951 24.67 28.90 -12.35
C ALA A 951 25.43 30.15 -12.80
N HIS A 952 24.73 31.29 -12.89
CA HIS A 952 25.31 32.58 -13.27
C HIS A 952 24.61 33.76 -12.56
N GLY A 953 25.34 34.85 -12.32
CA GLY A 953 24.78 36.07 -11.73
C GLY A 953 25.76 36.78 -10.79
N PRO A 954 25.41 37.98 -10.30
CA PRO A 954 26.27 38.76 -9.40
C PRO A 954 26.53 38.04 -8.06
N GLY A 955 25.59 37.23 -7.58
CA GLY A 955 25.71 36.39 -6.38
C GLY A 955 26.67 35.19 -6.48
N LEU A 956 27.50 35.11 -7.53
CA LEU A 956 28.64 34.19 -7.60
C LEU A 956 30.00 34.91 -7.55
N GLY A 957 30.00 36.25 -7.48
CA GLY A 957 31.20 37.09 -7.44
C GLY A 957 31.52 37.63 -6.04
N ALA A 958 32.19 38.78 -6.00
CA ALA A 958 32.43 39.52 -4.77
C ALA A 958 31.14 40.24 -4.32
N VAL A 959 30.71 40.00 -3.08
CA VAL A 959 29.46 40.52 -2.51
C VAL A 959 29.72 41.36 -1.27
N LYS A 960 28.69 42.08 -0.79
CA LYS A 960 28.79 42.94 0.40
C LYS A 960 27.92 42.44 1.54
N THR A 961 28.41 42.56 2.77
CA THR A 961 27.64 42.19 3.96
C THR A 961 26.40 43.09 4.12
N GLY A 962 25.29 42.49 4.55
CA GLY A 962 23.99 43.16 4.69
C GLY A 962 23.25 43.44 3.37
N VAL A 963 23.86 43.20 2.20
CA VAL A 963 23.26 43.47 0.89
C VAL A 963 22.67 42.19 0.31
N LYS A 964 21.34 42.21 0.07
CA LYS A 964 20.65 41.10 -0.61
C LYS A 964 21.14 40.99 -2.06
N THR A 965 21.68 39.83 -2.40
CA THR A 965 22.30 39.53 -3.69
C THR A 965 21.68 38.26 -4.29
N ASP A 966 21.76 38.09 -5.61
CA ASP A 966 21.05 37.05 -6.34
C ASP A 966 21.87 36.37 -7.46
N LEU A 967 21.50 35.13 -7.77
CA LEU A 967 21.97 34.39 -8.94
C LEU A 967 20.82 33.62 -9.60
N ILE A 968 21.02 33.21 -10.85
CA ILE A 968 20.14 32.33 -11.60
C ILE A 968 20.82 30.98 -11.77
N ILE A 969 20.05 29.92 -11.60
CA ILE A 969 20.41 28.53 -11.90
C ILE A 969 19.55 28.11 -13.10
N ASP A 970 20.17 28.15 -14.28
CA ASP A 970 19.59 27.71 -15.55
C ASP A 970 19.43 26.19 -15.53
N THR A 971 18.21 25.73 -15.83
CA THR A 971 17.81 24.33 -15.87
C THR A 971 17.17 23.94 -17.22
N CYS A 972 17.19 24.84 -18.22
CA CYS A 972 16.45 24.73 -19.48
C CYS A 972 16.87 23.60 -20.43
N ASN A 973 17.84 22.76 -20.04
CA ASN A 973 18.25 21.57 -20.78
C ASN A 973 18.54 20.35 -19.88
N ALA A 974 18.26 20.43 -18.56
CA ALA A 974 18.71 19.43 -17.58
C ALA A 974 17.72 18.28 -17.31
N GLY A 975 16.55 18.29 -17.95
CA GLY A 975 15.46 17.37 -17.64
C GLY A 975 14.64 17.85 -16.43
N ALA A 976 14.08 16.90 -15.67
CA ALA A 976 13.37 17.18 -14.41
C ALA A 976 14.06 16.46 -13.24
N GLY A 977 14.25 17.17 -12.13
CA GLY A 977 15.05 16.72 -10.99
C GLY A 977 15.00 17.65 -9.77
N ILE A 978 15.69 17.28 -8.70
CA ILE A 978 15.72 18.00 -7.42
C ILE A 978 16.92 18.95 -7.39
N LEU A 979 16.67 20.26 -7.31
CA LEU A 979 17.69 21.28 -7.11
C LEU A 979 17.88 21.55 -5.61
N ALA A 980 19.05 21.26 -5.08
CA ALA A 980 19.43 21.57 -3.70
C ALA A 980 20.58 22.59 -3.68
N VAL A 981 20.40 23.68 -2.96
CA VAL A 981 21.39 24.74 -2.77
C VAL A 981 21.72 24.82 -1.28
N THR A 982 22.97 24.62 -0.92
CA THR A 982 23.49 24.86 0.44
C THR A 982 24.60 25.90 0.39
N MET A 983 24.77 26.63 1.48
CA MET A 983 25.82 27.63 1.61
C MET A 983 26.41 27.59 3.01
N ASP A 984 27.71 27.38 3.06
CA ASP A 984 28.51 27.23 4.28
C ASP A 984 29.41 28.45 4.46
N GLY A 985 29.47 29.04 5.66
CA GLY A 985 30.30 30.23 5.88
C GLY A 985 30.40 30.74 7.33
N PRO A 986 30.93 31.96 7.53
CA PRO A 986 31.17 32.55 8.86
C PRO A 986 29.90 32.95 9.63
N SER A 987 28.74 33.03 8.97
CA SER A 987 27.43 33.23 9.60
C SER A 987 26.36 32.44 8.85
N ARG A 988 25.20 32.20 9.48
CA ARG A 988 24.00 31.79 8.75
C ARG A 988 23.62 32.85 7.71
N VAL A 989 22.96 32.40 6.65
CA VAL A 989 22.53 33.25 5.55
C VAL A 989 21.07 32.99 5.27
N ALA A 990 20.23 34.02 5.41
CA ALA A 990 18.85 33.95 4.93
C ALA A 990 18.87 33.79 3.40
N MET A 991 18.24 32.72 2.90
CA MET A 991 18.24 32.34 1.50
C MET A 991 16.81 32.00 1.06
N ASP A 992 16.39 32.56 -0.08
CA ASP A 992 15.12 32.25 -0.73
C ASP A 992 15.34 31.86 -2.19
N CYS A 993 14.48 30.96 -2.71
CA CYS A 993 14.56 30.50 -4.09
C CYS A 993 13.19 30.71 -4.76
N THR A 994 13.20 31.36 -5.92
CA THR A 994 12.00 31.71 -6.69
C THR A 994 12.13 31.22 -8.11
N GLU A 995 11.05 30.71 -8.68
CA GLU A 995 11.06 30.24 -10.06
C GLU A 995 11.10 31.41 -11.06
N VAL A 996 11.89 31.28 -12.14
CA VAL A 996 12.02 32.28 -13.21
C VAL A 996 12.02 31.59 -14.59
N GLU A 997 11.87 32.35 -15.68
CA GLU A 997 11.75 31.80 -17.04
C GLU A 997 12.91 30.88 -17.44
N GLU A 998 14.15 31.26 -17.10
CA GLU A 998 15.36 30.49 -17.42
C GLU A 998 15.65 29.34 -16.42
N GLY A 999 14.92 29.26 -15.30
CA GLY A 999 15.21 28.26 -14.27
C GLY A 999 14.78 28.71 -12.86
N TYR A 1000 15.75 28.84 -11.95
CA TYR A 1000 15.51 29.17 -10.55
C TYR A 1000 16.44 30.29 -10.07
N LYS A 1001 15.86 31.34 -9.50
CA LYS A 1001 16.55 32.51 -8.98
C LYS A 1001 16.72 32.38 -7.47
N VAL A 1002 17.96 32.23 -7.03
CA VAL A 1002 18.34 32.15 -5.62
C VAL A 1002 18.76 33.54 -5.15
N ARG A 1003 18.23 33.98 -4.01
CA ARG A 1003 18.55 35.27 -3.39
C ARG A 1003 19.01 35.04 -1.96
N TYR A 1004 20.07 35.73 -1.54
CA TYR A 1004 20.68 35.53 -0.24
C TYR A 1004 21.33 36.81 0.31
N THR A 1005 21.54 36.89 1.62
CA THR A 1005 22.16 38.06 2.28
C THR A 1005 23.24 37.62 3.28
N PRO A 1006 24.54 37.76 2.96
CA PRO A 1006 25.62 37.44 3.90
C PRO A 1006 25.69 38.50 5.01
N LEU A 1007 25.88 38.09 6.27
CA LEU A 1007 25.87 39.01 7.43
C LEU A 1007 27.26 39.23 8.05
N ALA A 1008 28.18 38.27 7.90
CA ALA A 1008 29.58 38.41 8.31
C ALA A 1008 30.53 38.45 7.10
N PRO A 1009 31.65 39.21 7.15
CA PRO A 1009 32.66 39.22 6.10
C PRO A 1009 33.48 37.92 6.11
N GLY A 1010 33.90 37.46 4.93
CA GLY A 1010 34.70 36.24 4.76
C GLY A 1010 34.27 35.40 3.55
N PHE A 1011 34.79 34.16 3.49
CA PHE A 1011 34.52 33.24 2.39
C PHE A 1011 33.32 32.34 2.68
N TYR A 1012 32.33 32.38 1.79
CA TYR A 1012 31.20 31.45 1.76
C TYR A 1012 31.40 30.44 0.62
N TYR A 1013 30.91 29.22 0.81
CA TYR A 1013 30.96 28.15 -0.18
C TYR A 1013 29.53 27.70 -0.51
N MET A 1014 29.06 28.00 -1.72
CA MET A 1014 27.72 27.62 -2.17
C MET A 1014 27.77 26.31 -2.97
N SER A 1015 27.26 25.23 -2.39
CA SER A 1015 27.03 23.97 -3.09
C SER A 1015 25.68 23.99 -3.79
N VAL A 1016 25.69 23.94 -5.11
CA VAL A 1016 24.50 23.69 -5.94
C VAL A 1016 24.55 22.25 -6.45
N LYS A 1017 23.48 21.48 -6.21
CA LYS A 1017 23.32 20.09 -6.60
C LYS A 1017 22.01 19.87 -7.35
N TYR A 1018 22.04 19.02 -8.38
CA TYR A 1018 20.88 18.60 -9.14
C TYR A 1018 20.77 17.06 -9.10
N ASN A 1019 19.62 16.53 -8.66
CA ASN A 1019 19.44 15.11 -8.31
C ASN A 1019 20.55 14.55 -7.39
N GLY A 1020 21.03 15.37 -6.46
CA GLY A 1020 22.09 15.01 -5.50
C GLY A 1020 23.53 15.12 -6.02
N ALA A 1021 23.74 15.22 -7.34
CA ALA A 1021 25.04 15.44 -7.96
C ALA A 1021 25.38 16.94 -8.05
N HIS A 1022 26.65 17.33 -7.88
CA HIS A 1022 27.06 18.73 -8.04
C HIS A 1022 26.97 19.18 -9.51
N ILE A 1023 26.51 20.41 -9.73
CA ILE A 1023 26.55 21.05 -11.07
C ILE A 1023 27.97 21.53 -11.39
N VAL A 1024 28.24 21.85 -12.66
CA VAL A 1024 29.55 22.37 -13.09
C VAL A 1024 29.87 23.69 -12.36
N GLY A 1025 31.04 23.75 -11.71
CA GLY A 1025 31.51 24.90 -10.92
C GLY A 1025 31.14 24.87 -9.43
N SER A 1026 30.28 23.95 -9.00
CA SER A 1026 29.91 23.76 -7.60
C SER A 1026 30.95 22.93 -6.83
N PRO A 1027 31.32 23.29 -5.57
CA PRO A 1027 30.85 24.45 -4.82
C PRO A 1027 31.52 25.77 -5.25
N PHE A 1028 30.73 26.82 -5.38
CA PHE A 1028 31.18 28.15 -5.74
C PHE A 1028 31.75 28.87 -4.51
N LYS A 1029 32.97 29.41 -4.63
CA LYS A 1029 33.59 30.23 -3.57
C LYS A 1029 33.19 31.70 -3.76
N ILE A 1030 32.51 32.26 -2.77
CA ILE A 1030 31.99 33.63 -2.74
C ILE A 1030 32.75 34.41 -1.66
N GLU A 1031 33.13 35.65 -1.95
CA GLU A 1031 33.83 36.54 -1.00
C GLU A 1031 32.92 37.69 -0.58
N ALA A 1032 32.55 37.73 0.70
CA ALA A 1032 31.74 38.79 1.29
C ALA A 1032 32.64 39.81 1.99
N THR A 1033 32.49 41.09 1.63
CA THR A 1033 33.28 42.21 2.15
C THR A 1033 32.39 43.26 2.82
N GLY A 1034 32.85 43.88 3.91
CA GLY A 1034 32.09 44.89 4.64
C GLY A 1034 32.16 44.74 6.16
N GLY A 1035 31.28 45.45 6.87
CA GLY A 1035 31.17 45.36 8.33
C GLY A 1035 30.56 44.03 8.78
N ASN A 1036 30.88 43.61 10.00
CA ASN A 1036 30.23 42.43 10.59
C ASN A 1036 28.88 42.80 11.21
N LEU A 1037 27.82 42.10 10.81
CA LEU A 1037 26.43 42.36 11.21
C LEU A 1037 25.79 41.17 11.94
N ALA A 1038 26.57 40.14 12.29
CA ALA A 1038 26.13 38.96 13.04
C ALA A 1038 27.24 38.44 13.98
N GLU A 1039 26.87 37.63 14.97
CA GLU A 1039 27.85 36.90 15.77
C GLU A 1039 28.49 35.77 14.95
N VAL A 1040 29.81 35.60 15.09
CA VAL A 1040 30.58 34.62 14.30
C VAL A 1040 30.64 33.30 15.05
N GLY A 1041 29.77 32.38 14.66
CA GLY A 1041 29.79 30.99 15.13
C GLY A 1041 30.84 30.13 14.43
N ALA A 1042 31.02 28.90 14.90
CA ALA A 1042 31.82 27.90 14.19
C ALA A 1042 31.04 27.38 12.96
N GLN A 1043 31.51 27.74 11.76
CA GLN A 1043 31.06 27.30 10.43
C GLN A 1043 29.57 26.94 10.32
N GLU A 1044 28.75 27.91 9.92
CA GLU A 1044 27.30 27.79 9.82
C GLU A 1044 26.85 27.39 8.40
N THR A 1045 25.84 26.53 8.30
CA THR A 1045 25.24 26.05 7.03
C THR A 1045 23.83 26.61 6.87
N SER A 1046 23.43 26.95 5.64
CA SER A 1046 22.06 27.34 5.28
C SER A 1046 21.65 26.64 3.98
N SER A 1047 20.41 26.15 3.88
CA SER A 1047 19.99 25.26 2.77
C SER A 1047 18.58 25.53 2.26
N VAL A 1048 18.38 25.42 0.94
CA VAL A 1048 17.07 25.43 0.26
C VAL A 1048 17.03 24.29 -0.75
N THR A 1049 15.92 23.56 -0.83
CA THR A 1049 15.71 22.48 -1.81
C THR A 1049 14.40 22.70 -2.56
N VAL A 1050 14.41 22.51 -3.88
CA VAL A 1050 13.28 22.77 -4.79
C VAL A 1050 13.20 21.65 -5.82
N GLU A 1051 12.00 21.08 -6.02
CA GLU A 1051 11.75 20.20 -7.16
C GLU A 1051 11.60 21.03 -8.43
N THR A 1052 12.34 20.67 -9.49
CA THR A 1052 12.37 21.43 -10.74
C THR A 1052 11.48 20.83 -11.81
N VAL A 1053 10.81 21.72 -12.55
CA VAL A 1053 10.03 21.38 -13.74
C VAL A 1053 10.93 21.52 -14.97
N GLN A 1054 10.83 20.60 -15.93
CA GLN A 1054 11.61 20.66 -17.17
C GLN A 1054 11.21 21.89 -18.00
N LYS A 1055 12.17 22.75 -18.31
CA LYS A 1055 12.00 23.96 -19.13
C LYS A 1055 12.67 23.76 -20.49
N VAL A 1056 12.20 24.50 -21.49
CA VAL A 1056 12.75 24.51 -22.86
C VAL A 1056 12.83 25.95 -23.33
N SER A 1057 14.01 26.40 -23.75
CA SER A 1057 14.27 27.81 -24.08
C SER A 1057 13.58 28.26 -25.38
N LYS A 1058 12.92 29.42 -25.36
CA LYS A 1058 12.41 30.11 -26.57
C LYS A 1058 13.46 31.04 -27.21
N ALA A 1059 14.62 30.50 -27.55
CA ALA A 1059 15.62 31.22 -28.36
C ALA A 1059 16.38 30.25 -29.28
N GLY A 1060 16.66 30.69 -30.50
CA GLY A 1060 17.22 29.83 -31.55
C GLY A 1060 18.67 29.39 -31.32
N ALA A 1061 19.03 28.33 -32.05
CA ALA A 1061 20.35 27.76 -32.26
C ALA A 1061 21.56 28.56 -31.69
N LYS A 1062 22.08 28.10 -30.55
CA LYS A 1062 23.49 28.26 -30.20
C LYS A 1062 24.15 26.90 -30.22
N GLN A 1063 25.17 26.73 -31.07
CA GLN A 1063 26.06 25.58 -30.97
C GLN A 1063 26.71 25.59 -29.59
N GLY A 1064 26.48 24.54 -28.80
CA GLY A 1064 27.23 24.33 -27.56
C GLY A 1064 28.73 24.19 -27.87
N PRO A 1065 29.63 24.74 -27.06
CA PRO A 1065 31.05 24.51 -27.22
C PRO A 1065 31.35 23.01 -27.06
N VAL A 1066 32.19 22.47 -27.94
CA VAL A 1066 32.64 21.07 -27.84
C VAL A 1066 33.40 20.89 -26.53
N LEU A 1067 32.82 20.14 -25.59
CA LEU A 1067 33.43 19.89 -24.28
C LEU A 1067 34.65 18.96 -24.42
N PRO A 1068 35.80 19.30 -23.79
CA PRO A 1068 36.94 18.40 -23.74
C PRO A 1068 36.63 17.20 -22.84
N HIS A 1069 37.21 16.06 -23.19
CA HIS A 1069 36.95 14.77 -22.54
C HIS A 1069 37.61 14.73 -21.14
N PHE A 1070 36.80 14.84 -20.07
CA PHE A 1070 37.30 14.78 -18.69
C PHE A 1070 37.69 13.34 -18.30
N LYS A 1071 38.99 13.03 -18.39
CA LYS A 1071 39.55 11.79 -17.85
C LYS A 1071 39.66 11.87 -16.33
N SER A 1072 38.93 11.00 -15.62
CA SER A 1072 39.21 10.65 -14.23
C SER A 1072 39.79 9.23 -14.17
N ASP A 1073 40.72 8.99 -13.24
CA ASP A 1073 41.46 7.74 -13.11
C ASP A 1073 41.82 7.48 -11.64
N ALA A 1074 40.95 6.76 -10.93
CA ALA A 1074 41.14 6.43 -9.52
C ALA A 1074 42.44 5.65 -9.22
N THR A 1075 43.03 4.98 -10.23
CA THR A 1075 44.29 4.22 -10.06
C THR A 1075 45.51 5.12 -9.81
N LYS A 1076 45.39 6.43 -10.05
CA LYS A 1076 46.44 7.42 -9.84
C LYS A 1076 46.32 8.18 -8.53
N VAL A 1077 45.27 7.95 -7.74
CA VAL A 1077 45.18 8.49 -6.38
C VAL A 1077 46.09 7.67 -5.47
N THR A 1078 46.93 8.35 -4.70
CA THR A 1078 47.84 7.70 -3.74
C THR A 1078 47.49 8.10 -2.32
N SER A 1079 47.65 7.20 -1.34
CA SER A 1079 47.45 7.55 0.07
C SER A 1079 48.54 6.98 0.97
N LYS A 1080 48.90 7.75 2.00
CA LYS A 1080 50.02 7.45 2.91
C LYS A 1080 49.79 8.03 4.30
N GLY A 1081 50.10 7.23 5.33
CA GLY A 1081 50.07 7.66 6.73
C GLY A 1081 49.93 6.48 7.68
N MET A 1082 50.22 6.68 8.97
CA MET A 1082 50.16 5.61 9.96
C MET A 1082 48.73 5.11 10.18
N GLY A 1083 47.73 5.99 10.10
CA GLY A 1083 46.30 5.65 10.16
C GLY A 1083 45.76 4.82 8.98
N LEU A 1084 46.61 4.31 8.08
CA LEU A 1084 46.25 3.27 7.10
C LEU A 1084 46.83 1.90 7.44
N LYS A 1085 47.53 1.78 8.57
CA LYS A 1085 48.21 0.55 9.00
C LYS A 1085 48.00 0.24 10.48
N LYS A 1086 48.13 1.24 11.35
CA LYS A 1086 47.95 1.10 12.79
C LYS A 1086 47.30 2.36 13.37
N ALA A 1087 46.29 2.17 14.19
CA ALA A 1087 45.64 3.23 14.94
C ALA A 1087 45.79 2.99 16.45
N TYR A 1088 45.57 4.05 17.22
CA TYR A 1088 45.67 4.06 18.68
C TYR A 1088 44.34 4.52 19.27
N LEU A 1089 43.90 3.80 20.30
CA LEU A 1089 42.68 4.13 21.04
C LEU A 1089 42.68 5.55 21.58
N ASN A 1090 41.53 6.22 21.43
CA ASN A 1090 41.23 7.56 21.91
C ASN A 1090 42.27 8.63 21.48
N LYS A 1091 42.88 8.43 20.31
CA LYS A 1091 43.78 9.39 19.64
C LYS A 1091 43.35 9.63 18.21
N HIS A 1092 43.69 10.80 17.66
CA HIS A 1092 43.52 11.08 16.24
C HIS A 1092 44.55 10.30 15.41
N ASN A 1093 44.05 9.35 14.63
CA ASN A 1093 44.84 8.53 13.71
C ASN A 1093 44.75 9.14 12.32
N GLN A 1094 45.91 9.46 11.72
CA GLN A 1094 45.98 10.33 10.56
C GLN A 1094 46.63 9.67 9.34
N PHE A 1095 46.12 10.03 8.17
CA PHE A 1095 46.74 9.75 6.88
C PHE A 1095 46.44 10.85 5.86
N SER A 1096 47.15 10.82 4.74
CA SER A 1096 47.01 11.77 3.64
C SER A 1096 46.65 11.06 2.34
N VAL A 1097 45.93 11.74 1.46
CA VAL A 1097 45.54 11.27 0.13
C VAL A 1097 45.91 12.33 -0.90
N HIS A 1098 46.58 11.95 -1.98
CA HIS A 1098 46.99 12.83 -3.08
C HIS A 1098 46.34 12.38 -4.39
N CYS A 1099 45.58 13.28 -5.02
CA CYS A 1099 44.78 13.00 -6.20
C CYS A 1099 45.24 13.76 -7.46
N GLY A 1100 46.44 14.37 -7.45
CA GLY A 1100 46.88 15.32 -8.49
C GLY A 1100 46.85 14.75 -9.92
N ASP A 1101 47.26 13.50 -10.08
CA ASP A 1101 47.37 12.84 -11.40
C ASP A 1101 46.08 12.11 -11.83
N ALA A 1102 45.04 12.08 -10.98
CA ALA A 1102 43.83 11.27 -11.13
C ALA A 1102 42.67 11.95 -11.87
N GLY A 1103 42.91 13.14 -12.43
CA GLY A 1103 41.85 14.02 -12.95
C GLY A 1103 40.89 14.49 -11.86
N THR A 1104 39.80 15.15 -12.22
CA THR A 1104 38.82 15.71 -11.26
C THR A 1104 37.76 14.68 -10.87
N ASN A 1105 37.60 14.37 -9.57
CA ASN A 1105 36.53 13.53 -9.01
C ASN A 1105 36.35 13.81 -7.50
N ILE A 1106 35.47 13.06 -6.82
CA ILE A 1106 35.16 13.23 -5.39
C ILE A 1106 35.94 12.23 -4.52
N LEU A 1107 36.58 12.68 -3.43
CA LEU A 1107 37.21 11.79 -2.45
C LEU A 1107 36.20 11.34 -1.39
N PHE A 1108 35.95 10.03 -1.28
CA PHE A 1108 35.21 9.44 -0.16
C PHE A 1108 36.15 8.73 0.81
N VAL A 1109 35.87 8.85 2.11
CA VAL A 1109 36.59 8.17 3.19
C VAL A 1109 35.59 7.67 4.24
N GLY A 1110 35.71 6.42 4.66
CA GLY A 1110 34.90 5.83 5.74
C GLY A 1110 35.71 4.83 6.57
N ILE A 1111 35.46 4.78 7.87
CA ILE A 1111 36.13 3.85 8.80
C ILE A 1111 35.08 3.00 9.49
N TYR A 1112 35.30 1.68 9.51
CA TYR A 1112 34.42 0.69 10.14
C TYR A 1112 35.20 -0.14 11.15
N GLY A 1113 34.68 -0.27 12.36
CA GLY A 1113 35.22 -1.11 13.42
C GLY A 1113 34.28 -2.27 13.78
N PRO A 1114 34.63 -3.07 14.80
CA PRO A 1114 33.91 -4.29 15.16
C PRO A 1114 32.46 -4.07 15.65
N LYS A 1115 32.11 -2.85 16.05
CA LYS A 1115 30.75 -2.47 16.49
C LYS A 1115 29.94 -1.67 15.46
N GLY A 1116 30.53 -1.25 14.34
CA GLY A 1116 29.88 -0.37 13.37
C GLY A 1116 30.83 0.66 12.73
N PRO A 1117 30.29 1.62 11.94
CA PRO A 1117 31.07 2.76 11.46
C PRO A 1117 31.63 3.60 12.61
N CYS A 1118 32.72 4.31 12.36
CA CYS A 1118 33.35 5.22 13.32
C CYS A 1118 32.67 6.60 13.26
N ASP A 1119 32.17 7.10 14.40
CA ASP A 1119 31.40 8.35 14.45
C ASP A 1119 32.23 9.61 14.14
N GLU A 1120 33.54 9.57 14.39
CA GLU A 1120 34.46 10.70 14.18
C GLU A 1120 35.44 10.42 13.03
N VAL A 1121 35.10 10.92 11.84
CA VAL A 1121 35.97 10.93 10.65
C VAL A 1121 36.01 12.34 10.07
N GLN A 1122 37.21 12.92 9.98
CA GLN A 1122 37.43 14.26 9.43
C GLN A 1122 38.30 14.18 8.17
N VAL A 1123 37.92 14.87 7.11
CA VAL A 1123 38.71 15.00 5.86
C VAL A 1123 38.94 16.47 5.56
N LYS A 1124 40.20 16.90 5.57
CA LYS A 1124 40.63 18.29 5.42
C LYS A 1124 41.47 18.46 4.15
N HIS A 1125 40.93 19.15 3.14
CA HIS A 1125 41.71 19.49 1.95
C HIS A 1125 42.85 20.46 2.31
N LYS A 1126 44.07 20.14 1.90
CA LYS A 1126 45.32 20.88 2.15
C LYS A 1126 45.80 21.69 0.93
N GLY A 1127 45.05 21.66 -0.17
CA GLY A 1127 45.44 22.30 -1.44
C GLY A 1127 46.28 21.39 -2.34
N ARG A 1128 46.40 21.76 -3.63
CA ARG A 1128 47.10 20.99 -4.67
C ARG A 1128 46.71 19.50 -4.69
N HIS A 1129 45.40 19.23 -4.63
CA HIS A 1129 44.82 17.87 -4.62
C HIS A 1129 45.33 16.97 -3.48
N ASN A 1130 45.84 17.55 -2.38
CA ASN A 1130 46.14 16.82 -1.14
C ASN A 1130 45.01 16.96 -0.13
N TYR A 1131 44.68 15.86 0.54
CA TYR A 1131 43.70 15.75 1.60
C TYR A 1131 44.36 15.09 2.81
N GLU A 1132 44.01 15.55 4.01
CA GLU A 1132 44.43 14.96 5.28
C GLU A 1132 43.19 14.40 5.97
N CYS A 1133 43.22 13.10 6.27
CA CYS A 1133 42.13 12.36 6.88
C CYS A 1133 42.52 12.02 8.31
N SER A 1134 41.63 12.25 9.28
CA SER A 1134 41.83 11.87 10.68
C SER A 1134 40.60 11.18 11.26
N TYR A 1135 40.81 10.21 12.14
CA TYR A 1135 39.71 9.50 12.81
C TYR A 1135 40.11 8.99 14.20
N VAL A 1136 39.14 8.86 15.11
CA VAL A 1136 39.37 8.41 16.50
C VAL A 1136 38.67 7.08 16.73
N VAL A 1137 39.43 6.06 17.16
CA VAL A 1137 38.91 4.72 17.48
C VAL A 1137 38.75 4.56 18.99
N ARG A 1138 37.58 4.08 19.43
CA ARG A 1138 37.20 4.00 20.85
C ARG A 1138 37.17 2.57 21.43
N ASP A 1139 37.33 1.55 20.58
CA ASP A 1139 37.33 0.13 20.94
C ASP A 1139 38.55 -0.61 20.36
N ARG A 1140 38.90 -1.77 20.94
CA ARG A 1140 39.91 -2.69 20.37
C ARG A 1140 39.26 -3.65 19.38
N GLY A 1141 39.97 -3.96 18.30
CA GLY A 1141 39.56 -4.96 17.31
C GLY A 1141 39.96 -4.59 15.88
N ASP A 1142 39.49 -5.35 14.91
CA ASP A 1142 39.80 -5.14 13.49
C ASP A 1142 39.07 -3.91 12.95
N TYR A 1143 39.81 -2.92 12.43
CA TYR A 1143 39.24 -1.78 11.72
C TYR A 1143 39.54 -1.83 10.22
N ILE A 1144 38.60 -1.32 9.42
CA ILE A 1144 38.70 -1.22 7.96
C ILE A 1144 38.54 0.26 7.57
N VAL A 1145 39.55 0.81 6.89
CA VAL A 1145 39.54 2.17 6.34
C VAL A 1145 39.33 2.10 4.83
N ILE A 1146 38.21 2.63 4.36
CA ILE A 1146 37.81 2.68 2.95
C ILE A 1146 38.13 4.07 2.41
N VAL A 1147 38.81 4.13 1.27
CA VAL A 1147 39.08 5.36 0.51
C VAL A 1147 38.70 5.15 -0.97
N LYS A 1148 37.97 6.09 -1.58
CA LYS A 1148 37.52 6.02 -2.99
C LYS A 1148 37.68 7.36 -3.71
N TRP A 1149 37.82 7.33 -5.04
CA TRP A 1149 37.82 8.50 -5.91
C TRP A 1149 36.71 8.34 -6.96
N GLY A 1150 35.64 9.12 -6.82
CA GLY A 1150 34.34 8.77 -7.38
C GLY A 1150 33.80 7.49 -6.73
N GLU A 1151 33.24 6.60 -7.54
CA GLU A 1151 32.73 5.30 -7.08
C GLU A 1151 33.83 4.24 -6.90
N ASP A 1152 35.02 4.46 -7.44
CA ASP A 1152 36.09 3.47 -7.52
C ASP A 1152 37.04 3.51 -6.30
N HIS A 1153 37.48 2.32 -5.87
CA HIS A 1153 38.50 2.22 -4.81
C HIS A 1153 39.86 2.69 -5.32
N ILE A 1154 40.54 3.52 -4.53
CA ILE A 1154 41.93 3.90 -4.80
C ILE A 1154 42.87 2.70 -4.54
N PRO A 1155 44.05 2.62 -5.16
CA PRO A 1155 45.06 1.61 -4.85
C PRO A 1155 45.28 1.45 -3.34
N GLY A 1156 45.24 0.19 -2.86
CA GLY A 1156 45.38 -0.17 -1.45
C GLY A 1156 44.10 -0.12 -0.61
N SER A 1157 43.03 0.52 -1.09
CA SER A 1157 41.71 0.51 -0.44
C SER A 1157 40.92 -0.77 -0.77
N PRO A 1158 40.22 -1.40 0.18
CA PRO A 1158 40.12 -1.04 1.60
C PRO A 1158 41.35 -1.48 2.42
N TYR A 1159 41.79 -0.60 3.31
CA TYR A 1159 42.92 -0.83 4.23
C TYR A 1159 42.44 -1.54 5.49
N LYS A 1160 43.20 -2.52 5.98
CA LYS A 1160 43.04 -3.06 7.34
C LYS A 1160 43.96 -2.31 8.30
N VAL A 1161 43.45 -2.00 9.49
CA VAL A 1161 44.17 -1.25 10.52
C VAL A 1161 44.05 -1.96 11.87
N ASP A 1162 45.19 -2.24 12.47
CA ASP A 1162 45.29 -2.81 13.82
C ASP A 1162 45.13 -1.70 14.88
N VAL A 1163 44.36 -1.96 15.94
CA VAL A 1163 43.99 -1.01 17.02
C VAL A 1163 44.24 -1.56 18.43
#